data_AF-A0A5J5E5X7-F1
#
_entry.id   AF-A0A5J5E5X7-F1
#
_cell.length_a   1.000
_cell.length_b   1.000
_cell.length_c   1.000
_cell.angle_alpha   90.00
_cell.angle_beta   90.00
_cell.angle_gamma   90.00
#
_symmetry.space_group_name_H-M   'P 1'
#
loop_
_entity.id
_entity.type
_entity.pdbx_description
1 polymer ?
#
loop_
_entity_poly.entity_id
_entity_poly.type
_entity_poly.pdbx_seq_one_letter_code
_entity_poly.pdbx_strand_id
1 'polypeptide(L)'
;MAIHPQARREWALWTEDNIDSAYQGSVTGTMTTGLLLAGGAAAPVIVDAAYNNGPFAERSYAQVMRAVTDLRQDLAMVNGTIDFHEVQRAFVDAESDRLDRLARAGAGAPRLVAAEDGRVAAESVDAPFAIIVGVLGESALLDGLVESGKLPEADAIRGGWESYAIRVVEDPLPGSGLAGALVIAGSDARGAIYGIYTVSERIGVSPWCWYADAPVSVLAPGSVLDAAVLFPDPVVDEGPDVRYRGIFINDEERTIEWCERKFPASPSAHRAPNVDFYRHVFELLLRLKLNALWPAMHPGTAAFNEALAPDGTPINAEEANHFGVVVSASHCEMMLRNNVGEWKPWFEEHRDDYDWKGDSAADAFDYTRHKDAILDYWRGALERNRDYENVYPLGIRGIHDGAYRCADLQTTFGTEVAMMADVIREQRKLIAEVFGAEDAVAQVFVPYKEIGELYNHGLKDHVPDDVILMWAEDNYGYLRQIPTAEERLRAGGSGVYYHNSYWGYPKSWLWLNSIQYALMTEELRRAYFTGATGFWILNVGDITPGQIGLELYAKLAWRPPLVESAGLPALYAAHARRDFHASPAAADELATAIDDYSRLNGVKRAEFYGVANPVNTHSVGFNRKWEYPLSPVADGDEALRLVERTSALEAVVDRVAGGLSEDDAAALYLEFGHHVHSYAAVAREYAYFWKYRLAAAQGRAVSAAAYKRLSLEAATRIDELEHRYWAVNGGKWDHAIGHSHPIAGDPYNSNEGILVLDESKFAPVASLGDDAPISVRLGASAEGRWAAGSGTLRFSAAFGGLHYIDVFNRSLSPLDWRIEADPWIVLSADAGVVAAERRVTVGVDYDRLDAVASGAAPAIGTIRVIAVDASGRDADAPSAVFTVIAEPRAIAPVDADDAVDEAGISGPVFAEANGLVIIDAPHASELVAGEDGAHWAAVPSLGPRVGSLKAYPDDADHVDPADFAHTAQARYRVHFTSAGRFHGVFLRIPTLNEGPNCDNYVKCGDYEYEEEPPFTCRTAIGLDDVPPSRANLEGEYRWRGPRWAANIMRMVEPIDFTIDVPTPGWHDVVVYRSDASIAFAAIMIETVPGALGDGLIGPAESPVASKADAGDSMVFAGRPIAPAALPPELG
;
A
#
# COMPACT_ATOMS: atom_id res chain seq x y z
N MET A 1 6.62 10.97 -22.04
CA MET A 1 5.61 10.85 -23.13
C MET A 1 4.44 11.77 -22.81
N ALA A 2 3.90 12.49 -23.80
CA ALA A 2 2.68 13.28 -23.60
C ALA A 2 1.48 12.32 -23.56
N ILE A 3 0.73 12.32 -22.45
CA ILE A 3 -0.45 11.47 -22.29
C ILE A 3 -1.53 11.93 -23.28
N HIS A 4 -2.10 10.98 -24.02
CA HIS A 4 -3.13 11.28 -25.01
C HIS A 4 -4.34 11.96 -24.32
N PRO A 5 -4.91 13.05 -24.89
CA PRO A 5 -6.04 13.77 -24.27
C PRO A 5 -7.27 12.88 -24.00
N GLN A 6 -7.44 11.81 -24.78
CA GLN A 6 -8.51 10.83 -24.59
C GLN A 6 -8.30 9.97 -23.33
N ALA A 7 -7.06 9.51 -23.10
CA ALA A 7 -6.70 8.77 -21.89
C ALA A 7 -6.95 9.60 -20.62
N ARG A 8 -6.71 10.92 -20.66
CA ARG A 8 -7.07 11.82 -19.55
C ARG A 8 -8.56 11.91 -19.29
N ARG A 9 -9.39 11.87 -20.35
CA ARG A 9 -10.86 11.84 -20.21
C ARG A 9 -11.34 10.49 -19.68
N GLU A 10 -10.78 9.39 -20.17
CA GLU A 10 -11.05 8.05 -19.65
C GLU A 10 -10.69 7.94 -18.18
N TRP A 11 -9.56 8.48 -17.76
CA TRP A 11 -9.18 8.55 -16.35
C TRP A 11 -10.13 9.40 -15.52
N ALA A 12 -10.60 10.53 -16.05
CA ALA A 12 -11.64 11.31 -15.38
C ALA A 12 -12.87 10.44 -15.11
N LEU A 13 -13.24 9.49 -15.99
CA LEU A 13 -14.34 8.55 -15.76
C LEU A 13 -14.13 7.58 -14.58
N TRP A 14 -12.88 7.29 -14.21
CA TRP A 14 -12.54 6.47 -13.04
C TRP A 14 -12.46 7.27 -11.73
N THR A 15 -12.51 8.61 -11.82
CA THR A 15 -12.31 9.54 -10.69
C THR A 15 -13.48 10.50 -10.44
N GLU A 16 -14.38 10.66 -11.41
CA GLU A 16 -15.55 11.54 -11.34
C GLU A 16 -16.81 10.77 -10.97
N ASP A 17 -17.53 11.28 -9.96
CA ASP A 17 -18.89 10.85 -9.63
C ASP A 17 -19.88 11.41 -10.65
N ASN A 18 -20.55 10.53 -11.39
CA ASN A 18 -21.68 10.93 -12.23
C ASN A 18 -23.06 10.60 -11.64
N ILE A 19 -23.11 9.98 -10.45
CA ILE A 19 -24.36 9.62 -9.79
C ILE A 19 -25.16 10.88 -9.40
N ASP A 20 -24.55 11.90 -8.80
CA ASP A 20 -25.32 13.06 -8.32
C ASP A 20 -26.02 13.88 -9.42
N SER A 21 -25.46 13.90 -10.64
CA SER A 21 -26.04 14.66 -11.76
C SER A 21 -27.17 13.91 -12.50
N ALA A 22 -27.12 12.57 -12.52
CA ALA A 22 -28.13 11.75 -13.18
C ALA A 22 -29.37 11.49 -12.30
N TYR A 23 -29.24 11.54 -10.97
CA TYR A 23 -30.27 11.10 -10.03
C TYR A 23 -31.24 12.22 -9.59
N GLN A 24 -31.06 13.48 -10.03
CA GLN A 24 -31.89 14.63 -9.59
C GLN A 24 -32.78 15.29 -10.66
N GLY A 25 -32.87 14.72 -11.88
CA GLY A 25 -33.65 15.31 -12.95
C GLY A 25 -35.07 14.74 -13.10
N SER A 26 -36.11 15.50 -12.73
CA SER A 26 -37.45 15.24 -13.28
C SER A 26 -37.46 15.63 -14.76
N VAL A 27 -37.12 14.70 -15.65
CA VAL A 27 -37.18 14.94 -17.10
C VAL A 27 -38.66 15.01 -17.51
N THR A 28 -39.19 16.22 -17.56
CA THR A 28 -40.56 16.54 -18.04
C THR A 28 -40.58 16.93 -19.52
N GLY A 29 -39.53 16.61 -20.27
CA GLY A 29 -39.41 16.85 -21.71
C GLY A 29 -39.39 15.54 -22.50
N THR A 30 -40.12 15.50 -23.61
CA THR A 30 -40.26 14.38 -24.55
C THR A 30 -38.91 13.96 -25.19
N MET A 31 -38.13 13.12 -24.52
CA MET A 31 -37.01 12.37 -25.08
C MET A 31 -37.20 10.89 -24.71
N THR A 32 -37.89 10.13 -25.56
CA THR A 32 -38.17 8.69 -25.39
C THR A 32 -37.03 7.80 -25.89
N THR A 33 -35.81 8.33 -26.06
CA THR A 33 -34.75 7.72 -26.89
C THR A 33 -33.51 7.25 -26.12
N GLY A 34 -33.50 7.24 -24.79
CA GLY A 34 -32.31 6.86 -23.98
C GLY A 34 -32.59 6.03 -22.72
N LEU A 35 -33.82 5.55 -22.50
CA LEU A 35 -34.23 5.01 -21.20
C LEU A 35 -33.65 3.59 -20.97
N LEU A 36 -32.66 3.46 -20.08
CA LEU A 36 -32.18 2.16 -19.58
C LEU A 36 -33.16 1.58 -18.55
N LEU A 37 -33.72 2.44 -17.70
CA LEU A 37 -34.74 2.11 -16.70
C LEU A 37 -35.83 3.18 -16.76
N ALA A 38 -37.11 2.76 -16.81
CA ALA A 38 -38.25 3.67 -16.77
C ALA A 38 -39.43 3.07 -15.99
N GLY A 39 -39.79 3.68 -14.85
CA GLY A 39 -40.97 3.26 -14.09
C GLY A 39 -40.94 1.80 -13.62
N GLY A 40 -39.73 1.26 -13.38
CA GLY A 40 -39.52 -0.14 -12.99
C GLY A 40 -39.40 -1.14 -14.14
N ALA A 41 -39.47 -0.71 -15.41
CA ALA A 41 -39.17 -1.55 -16.56
C ALA A 41 -37.73 -1.28 -17.07
N ALA A 42 -37.01 -2.34 -17.46
CA ALA A 42 -35.65 -2.24 -17.96
C ALA A 42 -35.54 -2.47 -19.47
N ALA A 43 -34.64 -1.73 -20.14
CA ALA A 43 -34.36 -1.90 -21.56
C ALA A 43 -33.83 -3.31 -21.83
N PRO A 44 -34.29 -4.03 -22.88
CA PRO A 44 -33.77 -5.35 -23.21
C PRO A 44 -32.29 -5.30 -23.60
N VAL A 45 -31.57 -6.39 -23.33
CA VAL A 45 -30.20 -6.60 -23.80
C VAL A 45 -30.25 -7.48 -25.05
N ILE A 46 -29.67 -7.00 -26.13
CA ILE A 46 -29.59 -7.65 -27.43
C ILE A 46 -28.14 -8.13 -27.65
N VAL A 47 -28.02 -9.40 -28.00
CA VAL A 47 -26.76 -10.08 -28.34
C VAL A 47 -27.02 -10.97 -29.56
N ASP A 48 -25.99 -11.30 -30.34
CA ASP A 48 -26.14 -12.34 -31.38
C ASP A 48 -26.46 -13.69 -30.74
N ALA A 49 -27.21 -14.56 -31.42
CA ALA A 49 -27.57 -15.90 -30.94
C ALA A 49 -26.34 -16.84 -30.82
N ALA A 50 -25.31 -16.54 -31.59
CA ALA A 50 -23.98 -17.13 -31.53
C ALA A 50 -23.00 -16.16 -32.20
N TYR A 51 -21.73 -16.21 -31.82
CA TYR A 51 -20.67 -15.54 -32.56
C TYR A 51 -20.22 -16.38 -33.75
N ASN A 52 -19.92 -15.71 -34.85
CA ASN A 52 -19.52 -16.33 -36.10
C ASN A 52 -18.02 -16.13 -36.36
N ASN A 53 -17.39 -17.05 -37.10
CA ASN A 53 -16.04 -16.91 -37.66
C ASN A 53 -14.92 -16.58 -36.64
N GLY A 54 -14.16 -17.59 -36.22
CA GLY A 54 -12.93 -17.41 -35.44
C GLY A 54 -12.59 -18.69 -34.68
N PRO A 55 -11.31 -18.95 -34.35
CA PRO A 55 -10.93 -20.15 -33.60
C PRO A 55 -11.46 -20.17 -32.15
N PHE A 56 -11.89 -19.02 -31.61
CA PHE A 56 -12.33 -18.87 -30.22
C PHE A 56 -13.76 -18.31 -30.06
N ALA A 57 -14.52 -18.18 -31.15
CA ALA A 57 -15.82 -17.48 -31.15
C ALA A 57 -16.84 -18.07 -30.13
N GLU A 58 -16.89 -19.39 -29.99
CA GLU A 58 -17.77 -20.04 -28.98
C GLU A 58 -17.35 -19.70 -27.55
N ARG A 59 -16.04 -19.68 -27.28
CA ARG A 59 -15.48 -19.29 -25.97
C ARG A 59 -15.79 -17.83 -25.67
N SER A 60 -15.50 -16.92 -26.61
CA SER A 60 -15.78 -15.49 -26.50
C SER A 60 -17.26 -15.25 -26.23
N TYR A 61 -18.15 -15.92 -26.97
CA TYR A 61 -19.59 -15.83 -26.78
C TYR A 61 -20.01 -16.24 -25.37
N ALA A 62 -19.56 -17.41 -24.89
CA ALA A 62 -19.90 -17.90 -23.55
C ALA A 62 -19.45 -16.93 -22.44
N GLN A 63 -18.23 -16.39 -22.55
CA GLN A 63 -17.67 -15.43 -21.60
C GLN A 63 -18.49 -14.13 -21.56
N VAL A 64 -18.86 -13.57 -22.73
CA VAL A 64 -19.67 -12.36 -22.81
C VAL A 64 -21.09 -12.60 -22.31
N MET A 65 -21.71 -13.74 -22.65
CA MET A 65 -23.05 -14.09 -22.21
C MET A 65 -23.18 -14.19 -20.69
N ARG A 66 -22.13 -14.72 -20.03
CA ARG A 66 -22.05 -14.75 -18.58
C ARG A 66 -22.03 -13.33 -18.00
N ALA A 67 -21.17 -12.44 -18.49
CA ALA A 67 -21.14 -11.04 -18.03
C ALA A 67 -22.41 -10.25 -18.37
N VAL A 68 -23.09 -10.58 -19.48
CA VAL A 68 -24.42 -10.02 -19.79
C VAL A 68 -25.43 -10.40 -18.71
N THR A 69 -25.35 -11.60 -18.14
CA THR A 69 -26.21 -12.00 -17.00
C THR A 69 -25.94 -11.12 -15.78
N ASP A 70 -24.67 -10.78 -15.51
CA ASP A 70 -24.30 -9.85 -14.44
C ASP A 70 -24.88 -8.46 -14.68
N LEU A 71 -24.78 -7.91 -15.90
CA LEU A 71 -25.39 -6.61 -16.26
C LEU A 71 -26.91 -6.57 -16.01
N ARG A 72 -27.59 -7.66 -16.38
CA ARG A 72 -29.04 -7.78 -16.19
C ARG A 72 -29.40 -7.76 -14.70
N GLN A 73 -28.59 -8.42 -13.87
CA GLN A 73 -28.78 -8.44 -12.43
C GLN A 73 -28.47 -7.07 -11.82
N ASP A 74 -27.37 -6.43 -12.22
CA ASP A 74 -26.95 -5.11 -11.73
C ASP A 74 -28.05 -4.06 -11.99
N LEU A 75 -28.63 -4.02 -13.19
CA LEU A 75 -29.77 -3.13 -13.51
C LEU A 75 -31.02 -3.43 -12.68
N ALA A 76 -31.27 -4.70 -12.37
CA ALA A 76 -32.40 -5.12 -11.53
C ALA A 76 -32.18 -4.83 -10.03
N MET A 77 -30.93 -4.81 -9.56
CA MET A 77 -30.59 -4.30 -8.23
C MET A 77 -30.80 -2.79 -8.14
N VAL A 78 -30.33 -2.04 -9.15
CA VAL A 78 -30.45 -0.58 -9.19
C VAL A 78 -31.91 -0.11 -9.23
N ASN A 79 -32.82 -0.84 -9.87
CA ASN A 79 -34.25 -0.49 -9.82
C ASN A 79 -35.03 -1.12 -8.65
N GLY A 80 -34.36 -1.87 -7.77
CA GLY A 80 -34.93 -2.48 -6.58
C GLY A 80 -35.83 -3.69 -6.81
N THR A 81 -35.86 -4.27 -8.02
CA THR A 81 -36.61 -5.51 -8.28
C THR A 81 -35.85 -6.77 -7.87
N ILE A 82 -34.53 -6.68 -7.74
CA ILE A 82 -33.70 -7.62 -6.98
C ILE A 82 -33.18 -6.89 -5.74
N ASP A 83 -33.37 -7.48 -4.57
CA ASP A 83 -32.74 -7.00 -3.34
C ASP A 83 -31.23 -7.29 -3.40
N PHE A 84 -30.40 -6.25 -3.41
CA PHE A 84 -28.95 -6.41 -3.49
C PHE A 84 -28.39 -7.22 -2.30
N HIS A 85 -29.05 -7.20 -1.14
CA HIS A 85 -28.64 -8.02 -0.01
C HIS A 85 -28.85 -9.52 -0.26
N GLU A 86 -29.80 -9.91 -1.12
CA GLU A 86 -29.92 -11.32 -1.55
C GLU A 86 -28.64 -11.76 -2.27
N VAL A 87 -28.10 -10.90 -3.12
CA VAL A 87 -26.86 -11.13 -3.86
C VAL A 87 -25.66 -11.18 -2.92
N GLN A 88 -25.55 -10.19 -2.01
CA GLN A 88 -24.44 -10.09 -1.05
C GLN A 88 -24.36 -11.29 -0.09
N ARG A 89 -25.48 -11.97 0.18
CA ARG A 89 -25.52 -13.16 1.04
C ARG A 89 -25.31 -14.48 0.30
N ALA A 90 -25.24 -14.47 -1.03
CA ALA A 90 -25.09 -15.67 -1.83
C ALA A 90 -23.61 -16.09 -1.89
N PHE A 91 -23.24 -17.12 -1.11
CA PHE A 91 -21.92 -17.75 -1.19
C PHE A 91 -21.83 -18.75 -2.34
N VAL A 92 -22.88 -19.54 -2.53
CA VAL A 92 -23.07 -20.34 -3.75
C VAL A 92 -24.05 -19.59 -4.62
N ASP A 93 -23.61 -19.20 -5.81
CA ASP A 93 -24.41 -18.44 -6.75
C ASP A 93 -24.28 -19.01 -8.15
N ALA A 94 -24.85 -20.20 -8.34
CA ALA A 94 -24.81 -20.87 -9.63
C ALA A 94 -25.61 -20.08 -10.69
N GLU A 95 -25.32 -20.32 -11.96
CA GLU A 95 -26.02 -19.66 -13.07
C GLU A 95 -27.54 -19.84 -12.99
N SER A 96 -28.02 -21.03 -12.56
CA SER A 96 -29.46 -21.27 -12.36
C SER A 96 -30.07 -20.36 -11.31
N ASP A 97 -29.36 -20.06 -10.22
CA ASP A 97 -29.85 -19.21 -9.14
C ASP A 97 -29.94 -17.74 -9.59
N ARG A 98 -28.97 -17.29 -10.40
CA ARG A 98 -28.98 -15.99 -11.09
C ARG A 98 -30.18 -15.88 -12.04
N LEU A 99 -30.41 -16.90 -12.87
CA LEU A 99 -31.52 -16.92 -13.82
C LEU A 99 -32.88 -16.95 -13.12
N ASP A 100 -33.00 -17.69 -12.01
CA ASP A 100 -34.21 -17.71 -11.20
C ASP A 100 -34.47 -16.35 -10.54
N ARG A 101 -33.43 -15.66 -10.03
CA ARG A 101 -33.53 -14.29 -9.52
C ARG A 101 -34.04 -13.32 -10.59
N LEU A 102 -33.45 -13.36 -11.79
CA LEU A 102 -33.88 -12.54 -12.92
C LEU A 102 -35.32 -12.85 -13.35
N ALA A 103 -35.73 -14.12 -13.35
CA ALA A 103 -37.09 -14.53 -13.67
C ALA A 103 -38.12 -13.98 -12.67
N ARG A 104 -37.77 -13.95 -11.36
CA ARG A 104 -38.62 -13.37 -10.31
C ARG A 104 -38.76 -11.84 -10.43
N ALA A 105 -37.70 -11.16 -10.84
CA ALA A 105 -37.71 -9.71 -11.07
C ALA A 105 -38.63 -9.28 -12.24
N GLY A 106 -38.95 -10.20 -13.16
CA GLY A 106 -39.90 -9.98 -14.23
C GLY A 106 -39.49 -8.82 -15.14
N ALA A 107 -40.38 -7.84 -15.34
CA ALA A 107 -40.12 -6.69 -16.21
C ALA A 107 -39.03 -5.73 -15.67
N GLY A 108 -38.66 -5.84 -14.39
CA GLY A 108 -37.56 -5.09 -13.80
C GLY A 108 -36.18 -5.63 -14.17
N ALA A 109 -36.07 -6.89 -14.57
CA ALA A 109 -34.84 -7.40 -15.15
C ALA A 109 -34.84 -7.15 -16.67
N PRO A 110 -33.73 -6.67 -17.25
CA PRO A 110 -33.60 -6.61 -18.69
C PRO A 110 -33.86 -7.99 -19.32
N ARG A 111 -34.76 -8.04 -20.31
CA ARG A 111 -34.98 -9.26 -21.09
C ARG A 111 -33.81 -9.49 -22.02
N LEU A 112 -33.34 -10.72 -22.12
CA LEU A 112 -32.36 -11.12 -23.12
C LEU A 112 -33.04 -11.38 -24.47
N VAL A 113 -32.53 -10.77 -25.53
CA VAL A 113 -33.03 -10.92 -26.91
C VAL A 113 -31.88 -11.39 -27.79
N ALA A 114 -32.04 -12.58 -28.38
CA ALA A 114 -31.07 -13.11 -29.32
C ALA A 114 -31.35 -12.57 -30.74
N ALA A 115 -30.32 -12.09 -31.41
CA ALA A 115 -30.35 -11.72 -32.83
C ALA A 115 -29.88 -12.88 -33.70
N GLU A 116 -30.57 -13.12 -34.81
CA GLU A 116 -30.16 -14.09 -35.82
C GLU A 116 -29.58 -13.35 -37.02
N ASP A 117 -28.33 -13.64 -37.40
CA ASP A 117 -27.61 -13.01 -38.50
C ASP A 117 -27.66 -11.46 -38.46
N GLY A 118 -27.40 -10.87 -37.29
CA GLY A 118 -27.41 -9.42 -37.09
C GLY A 118 -28.80 -8.78 -37.19
N ARG A 119 -29.88 -9.58 -37.10
CA ARG A 119 -31.27 -9.10 -37.19
C ARG A 119 -32.07 -9.54 -35.98
N VAL A 120 -32.97 -8.66 -35.55
CA VAL A 120 -33.91 -8.93 -34.47
C VAL A 120 -35.32 -8.80 -35.03
N ALA A 121 -36.19 -9.77 -34.73
CA ALA A 121 -37.59 -9.68 -35.14
C ALA A 121 -38.26 -8.50 -34.42
N ALA A 122 -38.97 -7.62 -35.13
CA ALA A 122 -39.55 -6.40 -34.54
C ALA A 122 -40.50 -6.71 -33.36
N GLU A 123 -41.21 -7.83 -33.43
CA GLU A 123 -42.08 -8.33 -32.36
C GLU A 123 -41.34 -8.85 -31.12
N SER A 124 -40.02 -9.06 -31.22
CA SER A 124 -39.15 -9.44 -30.12
C SER A 124 -38.50 -8.24 -29.43
N VAL A 125 -38.78 -7.01 -29.86
CA VAL A 125 -38.34 -5.76 -29.20
C VAL A 125 -39.57 -4.95 -28.82
N ASP A 126 -39.93 -4.97 -27.54
CA ASP A 126 -41.11 -4.34 -26.96
C ASP A 126 -40.83 -2.97 -26.30
N ALA A 127 -39.62 -2.43 -26.52
CA ALA A 127 -39.16 -1.15 -25.97
C ALA A 127 -38.53 -0.25 -27.06
N PRO A 128 -38.64 1.09 -26.94
CA PRO A 128 -38.03 2.01 -27.90
C PRO A 128 -36.50 2.12 -27.75
N PHE A 129 -35.91 1.56 -26.68
CA PHE A 129 -34.48 1.59 -26.40
C PHE A 129 -33.99 0.21 -25.96
N ALA A 130 -32.73 -0.13 -26.27
CA ALA A 130 -32.09 -1.39 -25.90
C ALA A 130 -30.62 -1.20 -25.52
N ILE A 131 -30.00 -2.24 -24.97
CA ILE A 131 -28.54 -2.35 -24.84
C ILE A 131 -28.08 -3.38 -25.87
N ILE A 132 -27.07 -3.07 -26.68
CA ILE A 132 -26.48 -4.01 -27.65
C ILE A 132 -25.07 -4.33 -27.21
N VAL A 133 -24.72 -5.62 -27.07
CA VAL A 133 -23.40 -6.06 -26.62
C VAL A 133 -22.80 -7.04 -27.63
N GLY A 134 -21.51 -6.89 -27.95
CA GLY A 134 -20.81 -7.83 -28.81
C GLY A 134 -19.29 -7.65 -28.86
N VAL A 135 -18.65 -8.53 -29.62
CA VAL A 135 -17.21 -8.50 -29.94
C VAL A 135 -17.03 -8.18 -31.43
N LEU A 136 -16.15 -7.24 -31.75
CA LEU A 136 -15.90 -6.84 -33.14
C LEU A 136 -15.34 -7.99 -33.98
N GLY A 137 -15.86 -8.18 -35.20
CA GLY A 137 -15.44 -9.26 -36.11
C GLY A 137 -16.00 -10.64 -35.77
N GLU A 138 -16.60 -10.82 -34.59
CA GLU A 138 -17.30 -12.05 -34.17
C GLU A 138 -18.83 -11.85 -34.11
N SER A 139 -19.29 -10.63 -33.80
CA SER A 139 -20.70 -10.23 -33.70
C SER A 139 -21.21 -9.60 -35.00
N ALA A 140 -22.16 -10.26 -35.65
CA ALA A 140 -22.81 -9.76 -36.86
C ALA A 140 -23.62 -8.47 -36.62
N LEU A 141 -24.19 -8.31 -35.40
CA LEU A 141 -24.85 -7.07 -34.99
C LEU A 141 -23.89 -5.88 -35.03
N LEU A 142 -22.71 -6.02 -34.38
CA LEU A 142 -21.74 -4.93 -34.32
C LEU A 142 -21.12 -4.66 -35.69
N ASP A 143 -20.80 -5.70 -36.46
CA ASP A 143 -20.25 -5.53 -37.80
C ASP A 143 -21.22 -4.76 -38.70
N GLY A 144 -22.53 -5.01 -38.61
CA GLY A 144 -23.55 -4.22 -39.32
C GLY A 144 -23.62 -2.75 -38.88
N LEU A 145 -23.41 -2.46 -37.60
CA LEU A 145 -23.34 -1.08 -37.09
C LEU A 145 -22.09 -0.35 -37.60
N VAL A 146 -20.95 -1.06 -37.69
CA VAL A 146 -19.70 -0.53 -38.25
C VAL A 146 -19.86 -0.27 -39.75
N GLU A 147 -20.37 -1.24 -40.51
CA GLU A 147 -20.57 -1.12 -41.96
C GLU A 147 -21.53 0.03 -42.35
N SER A 148 -22.53 0.29 -41.49
CA SER A 148 -23.48 1.40 -41.69
C SER A 148 -22.94 2.77 -41.21
N GLY A 149 -21.72 2.82 -40.66
CA GLY A 149 -21.09 4.05 -40.15
C GLY A 149 -21.70 4.57 -38.84
N LYS A 150 -22.45 3.73 -38.12
CA LYS A 150 -23.12 4.09 -36.86
C LYS A 150 -22.25 3.89 -35.62
N LEU A 151 -21.16 3.13 -35.75
CA LEU A 151 -20.17 2.90 -34.70
C LEU A 151 -18.74 3.23 -35.19
N PRO A 152 -18.41 4.51 -35.44
CA PRO A 152 -17.08 4.92 -35.90
C PRO A 152 -15.97 4.67 -34.86
N GLU A 153 -16.31 4.59 -33.57
CA GLU A 153 -15.38 4.27 -32.48
C GLU A 153 -14.73 2.89 -32.63
N ALA A 154 -15.34 1.98 -33.41
CA ALA A 154 -14.79 0.67 -33.68
C ALA A 154 -13.39 0.74 -34.32
N ASP A 155 -13.06 1.80 -35.05
CA ASP A 155 -11.74 1.97 -35.68
C ASP A 155 -10.61 2.13 -34.66
N ALA A 156 -10.89 2.70 -33.48
CA ALA A 156 -9.90 2.92 -32.44
C ALA A 156 -9.58 1.66 -31.62
N ILE A 157 -10.54 0.74 -31.49
CA ILE A 157 -10.42 -0.46 -30.64
C ILE A 157 -10.13 -1.73 -31.44
N ARG A 158 -10.33 -1.73 -32.76
CA ARG A 158 -10.19 -2.93 -33.60
C ARG A 158 -8.76 -3.49 -33.55
N GLY A 159 -8.63 -4.76 -33.14
CA GLY A 159 -7.35 -5.45 -33.01
C GLY A 159 -6.53 -5.05 -31.77
N GLY A 160 -7.08 -4.18 -30.92
CA GLY A 160 -6.50 -3.89 -29.60
C GLY A 160 -6.73 -5.03 -28.60
N TRP A 161 -5.92 -5.04 -27.54
CA TRP A 161 -6.03 -6.00 -26.44
C TRP A 161 -6.98 -5.45 -25.38
N GLU A 162 -8.09 -6.14 -25.13
CA GLU A 162 -9.08 -5.80 -24.09
C GLU A 162 -9.66 -4.38 -24.18
N SER A 163 -9.65 -3.82 -25.39
CA SER A 163 -10.16 -2.48 -25.70
C SER A 163 -11.69 -2.52 -25.84
N TYR A 164 -12.37 -1.41 -25.54
CA TYR A 164 -13.82 -1.33 -25.68
C TYR A 164 -14.33 0.07 -25.99
N ALA A 165 -15.54 0.13 -26.55
CA ALA A 165 -16.26 1.37 -26.80
C ALA A 165 -17.71 1.28 -26.30
N ILE A 166 -18.21 2.38 -25.75
CA ILE A 166 -19.59 2.53 -25.29
C ILE A 166 -20.19 3.77 -25.94
N ARG A 167 -21.32 3.62 -26.63
CA ARG A 167 -21.96 4.73 -27.34
C ARG A 167 -23.47 4.60 -27.37
N VAL A 168 -24.18 5.73 -27.19
CA VAL A 168 -25.60 5.82 -27.54
C VAL A 168 -25.75 6.03 -29.05
N VAL A 169 -26.49 5.13 -29.71
CA VAL A 169 -26.73 5.11 -31.16
C VAL A 169 -28.22 5.24 -31.46
N GLU A 170 -28.58 6.15 -32.36
CA GLU A 170 -29.96 6.31 -32.85
C GLU A 170 -30.29 5.34 -33.98
N ASP A 171 -31.53 4.83 -34.01
CA ASP A 171 -32.02 3.84 -34.99
C ASP A 171 -31.00 2.70 -35.22
N PRO A 172 -30.50 2.01 -34.18
CA PRO A 172 -29.33 1.13 -34.29
C PRO A 172 -29.57 -0.01 -35.29
N LEU A 173 -30.78 -0.57 -35.31
CA LEU A 173 -31.18 -1.68 -36.17
C LEU A 173 -32.41 -1.26 -36.99
N PRO A 174 -32.24 -0.73 -38.22
CA PRO A 174 -33.36 -0.25 -39.03
C PRO A 174 -34.43 -1.33 -39.26
N GLY A 175 -35.68 -1.00 -38.96
CA GLY A 175 -36.83 -1.91 -39.10
C GLY A 175 -37.11 -2.81 -37.89
N SER A 176 -36.29 -2.74 -36.84
CA SER A 176 -36.54 -3.45 -35.56
C SER A 176 -37.58 -2.76 -34.67
N GLY A 177 -37.86 -1.47 -34.89
CA GLY A 177 -38.70 -0.65 -34.02
C GLY A 177 -37.95 0.09 -32.91
N LEU A 178 -36.62 -0.11 -32.78
CA LEU A 178 -35.77 0.64 -31.87
C LEU A 178 -35.60 2.09 -32.31
N ALA A 179 -35.78 3.03 -31.38
CA ALA A 179 -35.44 4.44 -31.57
C ALA A 179 -33.97 4.72 -31.21
N GLY A 180 -33.39 3.95 -30.28
CA GLY A 180 -31.97 4.05 -29.92
C GLY A 180 -31.44 2.79 -29.21
N ALA A 181 -30.13 2.70 -29.02
CA ALA A 181 -29.51 1.74 -28.11
C ALA A 181 -28.21 2.26 -27.49
N LEU A 182 -27.88 1.76 -26.29
CA LEU A 182 -26.54 1.82 -25.74
C LEU A 182 -25.74 0.63 -26.31
N VAL A 183 -24.76 0.91 -27.16
CA VAL A 183 -23.91 -0.10 -27.79
C VAL A 183 -22.63 -0.24 -26.98
N ILE A 184 -22.31 -1.48 -26.57
CA ILE A 184 -21.08 -1.88 -25.89
C ILE A 184 -20.32 -2.82 -26.84
N ALA A 185 -19.18 -2.37 -27.35
CA ALA A 185 -18.36 -3.10 -28.30
C ALA A 185 -16.98 -3.41 -27.71
N GLY A 186 -16.62 -4.68 -27.62
CA GLY A 186 -15.27 -5.13 -27.27
C GLY A 186 -14.41 -5.43 -28.49
N SER A 187 -13.09 -5.21 -28.39
CA SER A 187 -12.12 -5.73 -29.37
C SER A 187 -11.97 -7.25 -29.27
N ASP A 188 -12.15 -7.77 -28.05
CA ASP A 188 -12.20 -9.18 -27.68
C ASP A 188 -13.25 -9.38 -26.56
N ALA A 189 -13.39 -10.62 -26.08
CA ALA A 189 -14.36 -10.96 -25.04
C ALA A 189 -14.14 -10.18 -23.73
N ARG A 190 -12.89 -10.02 -23.27
CA ARG A 190 -12.58 -9.28 -22.05
C ARG A 190 -12.83 -7.77 -22.22
N GLY A 191 -12.54 -7.20 -23.38
CA GLY A 191 -12.95 -5.83 -23.72
C GLY A 191 -14.46 -5.63 -23.58
N ALA A 192 -15.27 -6.53 -24.14
CA ALA A 192 -16.73 -6.46 -24.00
C ALA A 192 -17.18 -6.58 -22.53
N ILE A 193 -16.55 -7.48 -21.75
CA ILE A 193 -16.79 -7.64 -20.31
C ILE A 193 -16.44 -6.36 -19.53
N TYR A 194 -15.31 -5.71 -19.80
CA TYR A 194 -14.94 -4.45 -19.16
C TYR A 194 -15.85 -3.29 -19.56
N GLY A 195 -16.35 -3.28 -20.79
CA GLY A 195 -17.41 -2.37 -21.22
C GLY A 195 -18.70 -2.57 -20.41
N ILE A 196 -19.10 -3.81 -20.18
CA ILE A 196 -20.24 -4.15 -19.31
C ILE A 196 -20.03 -3.64 -17.89
N TYR A 197 -18.91 -3.97 -17.24
CA TYR A 197 -18.68 -3.55 -15.86
C TYR A 197 -18.45 -2.04 -15.71
N THR A 198 -18.00 -1.35 -16.77
CA THR A 198 -17.99 0.12 -16.82
C THR A 198 -19.42 0.68 -16.79
N VAL A 199 -20.39 0.02 -17.43
CA VAL A 199 -21.81 0.38 -17.28
C VAL A 199 -22.29 0.07 -15.87
N SER A 200 -21.97 -1.10 -15.30
CA SER A 200 -22.34 -1.46 -13.92
C SER A 200 -21.86 -0.44 -12.88
N GLU A 201 -20.61 0.01 -12.96
CA GLU A 201 -20.07 1.02 -12.06
C GLU A 201 -20.77 2.37 -12.26
N ARG A 202 -21.01 2.78 -13.52
CA ARG A 202 -21.73 4.02 -13.88
C ARG A 202 -23.18 4.07 -13.37
N ILE A 203 -23.83 2.92 -13.19
CA ILE A 203 -25.20 2.84 -12.64
C ILE A 203 -25.22 2.66 -11.11
N GLY A 204 -24.06 2.70 -10.44
CA GLY A 204 -23.94 2.67 -8.99
C GLY A 204 -23.78 1.27 -8.38
N VAL A 205 -23.21 0.31 -9.12
CA VAL A 205 -22.81 -1.00 -8.58
C VAL A 205 -21.29 -1.05 -8.44
N SER A 206 -20.81 -1.01 -7.21
CA SER A 206 -19.39 -1.08 -6.87
C SER A 206 -18.76 -2.43 -7.26
N PRO A 207 -17.47 -2.47 -7.68
CA PRO A 207 -16.70 -3.72 -7.74
C PRO A 207 -16.72 -4.51 -6.43
N TRP A 208 -16.87 -3.82 -5.29
CA TRP A 208 -16.87 -4.38 -3.94
C TRP A 208 -18.25 -4.78 -3.44
N CYS A 209 -19.28 -4.75 -4.30
CA CYS A 209 -20.66 -4.99 -3.88
C CYS A 209 -20.83 -6.30 -3.10
N TRP A 210 -20.11 -7.36 -3.49
CA TRP A 210 -20.06 -8.62 -2.74
C TRP A 210 -18.82 -8.74 -1.86
N TYR A 211 -17.63 -8.34 -2.32
CA TYR A 211 -16.37 -8.58 -1.59
C TYR A 211 -16.03 -7.53 -0.51
N ALA A 212 -16.95 -6.60 -0.22
CA ALA A 212 -16.90 -5.73 0.97
C ALA A 212 -18.28 -5.20 1.40
N ASP A 213 -19.35 -5.83 0.92
CA ASP A 213 -20.73 -5.41 1.18
C ASP A 213 -21.08 -3.97 0.77
N ALA A 214 -20.33 -3.37 -0.16
CA ALA A 214 -20.63 -2.04 -0.67
C ALA A 214 -22.08 -1.97 -1.20
N PRO A 215 -22.95 -1.12 -0.63
CA PRO A 215 -24.37 -1.08 -0.99
C PRO A 215 -24.59 -0.59 -2.43
N VAL A 216 -25.71 -1.01 -3.03
CA VAL A 216 -26.13 -0.55 -4.36
C VAL A 216 -27.06 0.65 -4.25
N SER A 217 -26.82 1.68 -5.08
CA SER A 217 -27.69 2.85 -5.20
C SER A 217 -29.06 2.51 -5.82
N VAL A 218 -30.05 2.17 -4.98
CA VAL A 218 -31.41 1.83 -5.44
C VAL A 218 -32.22 3.08 -5.79
N LEU A 219 -32.76 3.11 -7.01
CA LEU A 219 -33.60 4.19 -7.52
C LEU A 219 -34.95 4.27 -6.80
N ALA A 220 -35.40 5.49 -6.52
CA ALA A 220 -36.74 5.72 -5.99
C ALA A 220 -37.81 5.26 -7.00
N PRO A 221 -38.96 4.71 -6.56
CA PRO A 221 -40.02 4.27 -7.45
C PRO A 221 -40.48 5.36 -8.43
N GLY A 222 -40.50 5.03 -9.73
CA GLY A 222 -40.88 5.97 -10.79
C GLY A 222 -39.72 6.82 -11.35
N SER A 223 -38.50 6.66 -10.83
CA SER A 223 -37.30 7.27 -11.40
C SER A 223 -36.98 6.70 -12.79
N VAL A 224 -36.15 7.44 -13.52
CA VAL A 224 -35.70 7.11 -14.87
C VAL A 224 -34.18 7.14 -14.88
N LEU A 225 -33.56 6.15 -15.53
CA LEU A 225 -32.14 6.13 -15.83
C LEU A 225 -31.94 6.30 -17.34
N ASP A 226 -31.28 7.37 -17.74
CA ASP A 226 -31.09 7.73 -19.15
C ASP A 226 -29.63 7.51 -19.58
N ALA A 227 -29.41 6.64 -20.56
CA ALA A 227 -28.11 6.34 -21.15
C ALA A 227 -27.42 7.58 -21.71
N ALA A 228 -28.16 8.56 -22.24
CA ALA A 228 -27.58 9.79 -22.79
C ALA A 228 -27.10 10.75 -21.70
N VAL A 229 -27.63 10.63 -20.47
CA VAL A 229 -27.13 11.39 -19.30
C VAL A 229 -25.90 10.71 -18.72
N LEU A 230 -25.92 9.38 -18.64
CA LEU A 230 -24.74 8.64 -18.20
C LEU A 230 -23.60 8.80 -19.21
N PHE A 231 -23.86 8.53 -20.49
CA PHE A 231 -22.88 8.54 -21.59
C PHE A 231 -23.20 9.66 -22.60
N PRO A 232 -23.01 10.95 -22.23
CA PRO A 232 -23.27 12.07 -23.13
C PRO A 232 -22.30 12.11 -24.32
N ASP A 233 -21.09 11.59 -24.11
CA ASP A 233 -20.06 11.38 -25.12
C ASP A 233 -19.73 9.89 -25.23
N PRO A 234 -19.29 9.39 -26.41
CA PRO A 234 -18.77 8.04 -26.55
C PRO A 234 -17.59 7.80 -25.62
N VAL A 235 -17.57 6.64 -24.97
CA VAL A 235 -16.39 6.13 -24.26
C VAL A 235 -15.64 5.25 -25.24
N VAL A 236 -14.33 5.47 -25.34
CA VAL A 236 -13.42 4.64 -26.14
C VAL A 236 -12.22 4.42 -25.24
N ASP A 237 -12.03 3.19 -24.78
CA ASP A 237 -10.86 2.77 -24.01
C ASP A 237 -10.03 1.83 -24.90
N GLU A 238 -8.78 2.24 -25.17
CA GLU A 238 -7.86 1.51 -26.06
C GLU A 238 -7.26 0.25 -25.40
N GLY A 239 -7.69 -0.10 -24.19
CA GLY A 239 -7.24 -1.28 -23.44
C GLY A 239 -6.07 -0.96 -22.51
N PRO A 240 -5.69 -1.87 -21.61
CA PRO A 240 -4.75 -1.61 -20.53
C PRO A 240 -3.30 -1.46 -21.00
N ASP A 241 -2.54 -0.64 -20.26
CA ASP A 241 -1.10 -0.46 -20.45
C ASP A 241 -0.28 -1.67 -20.00
N VAL A 242 -0.79 -2.45 -19.03
CA VAL A 242 -0.19 -3.70 -18.57
C VAL A 242 -1.02 -4.88 -19.07
N ARG A 243 -0.39 -5.79 -19.81
CA ARG A 243 -1.10 -6.85 -20.54
C ARG A 243 -1.77 -7.89 -19.65
N TYR A 244 -1.01 -8.50 -18.74
CA TYR A 244 -1.53 -9.40 -17.70
C TYR A 244 -1.50 -8.68 -16.36
N ARG A 245 -2.63 -8.63 -15.65
CA ARG A 245 -2.81 -7.86 -14.42
C ARG A 245 -3.63 -8.70 -13.46
N GLY A 246 -3.13 -8.96 -12.27
CA GLY A 246 -3.81 -9.92 -11.40
C GLY A 246 -3.39 -9.90 -9.95
N ILE A 247 -3.96 -10.85 -9.21
CA ILE A 247 -3.67 -11.06 -7.80
C ILE A 247 -3.08 -12.44 -7.56
N PHE A 248 -2.31 -12.55 -6.49
CA PHE A 248 -1.90 -13.79 -5.88
C PHE A 248 -2.54 -13.92 -4.51
N ILE A 249 -3.45 -14.88 -4.39
CA ILE A 249 -3.99 -15.29 -3.09
C ILE A 249 -2.91 -16.14 -2.43
N ASN A 250 -2.30 -15.61 -1.37
CA ASN A 250 -1.18 -16.23 -0.67
C ASN A 250 -1.32 -15.95 0.83
N ASP A 251 -0.55 -16.64 1.68
CA ASP A 251 -0.63 -16.45 3.14
C ASP A 251 -2.09 -16.60 3.62
N GLU A 252 -2.81 -17.51 2.97
CA GLU A 252 -4.27 -17.52 2.91
C GLU A 252 -4.95 -18.24 4.07
N GLU A 253 -4.25 -18.43 5.20
CA GLU A 253 -4.75 -19.23 6.31
C GLU A 253 -6.09 -18.71 6.86
N ARG A 254 -6.35 -17.40 6.82
CA ARG A 254 -7.65 -16.82 7.19
C ARG A 254 -8.71 -17.01 6.12
N THR A 255 -8.32 -16.95 4.85
CA THR A 255 -9.20 -17.24 3.71
C THR A 255 -9.66 -18.69 3.74
N ILE A 256 -8.77 -19.65 4.03
CA ILE A 256 -9.12 -21.06 4.19
C ILE A 256 -10.15 -21.21 5.32
N GLU A 257 -9.87 -20.65 6.49
CA GLU A 257 -10.76 -20.73 7.66
C GLU A 257 -12.14 -20.13 7.37
N TRP A 258 -12.17 -18.95 6.74
CA TRP A 258 -13.41 -18.30 6.30
C TRP A 258 -14.16 -19.16 5.29
N CYS A 259 -13.45 -19.70 4.29
CA CYS A 259 -14.06 -20.51 3.25
C CYS A 259 -14.70 -21.78 3.81
N GLU A 260 -14.03 -22.48 4.73
CA GLU A 260 -14.57 -23.68 5.39
C GLU A 260 -15.85 -23.41 6.19
N ARG A 261 -16.04 -22.17 6.67
CA ARG A 261 -17.22 -21.75 7.42
C ARG A 261 -18.37 -21.31 6.53
N LYS A 262 -18.07 -20.75 5.35
CA LYS A 262 -19.06 -20.05 4.50
C LYS A 262 -19.46 -20.80 3.25
N PHE A 263 -18.53 -21.52 2.64
CA PHE A 263 -18.81 -22.29 1.44
C PHE A 263 -19.08 -23.75 1.81
N PRO A 264 -20.09 -24.38 1.20
CA PRO A 264 -20.34 -25.79 1.42
C PRO A 264 -19.17 -26.63 0.92
N ALA A 265 -18.88 -27.73 1.61
CA ALA A 265 -17.88 -28.69 1.15
C ALA A 265 -18.27 -29.24 -0.24
N SER A 266 -17.30 -29.27 -1.16
CA SER A 266 -17.53 -29.78 -2.52
C SER A 266 -17.88 -31.29 -2.49
N PRO A 267 -18.78 -31.78 -3.38
CA PRO A 267 -19.04 -33.21 -3.57
C PRO A 267 -17.79 -34.05 -3.89
N SER A 268 -16.72 -33.43 -4.37
CA SER A 268 -15.47 -34.08 -4.78
C SER A 268 -14.46 -34.32 -3.65
N ALA A 269 -14.80 -34.02 -2.38
CA ALA A 269 -13.94 -34.15 -1.19
C ALA A 269 -12.74 -33.17 -1.13
N HIS A 270 -12.83 -32.03 -1.83
CA HIS A 270 -11.77 -31.02 -1.84
C HIS A 270 -11.91 -30.06 -0.65
N ARG A 271 -10.76 -29.72 -0.06
CA ARG A 271 -10.61 -28.67 0.96
C ARG A 271 -10.91 -27.30 0.36
N ALA A 272 -11.06 -26.28 1.19
CA ALA A 272 -11.17 -24.89 0.73
C ALA A 272 -9.84 -24.40 0.12
N PRO A 273 -9.85 -23.34 -0.71
CA PRO A 273 -11.02 -22.75 -1.36
C PRO A 273 -11.55 -23.61 -2.53
N ASN A 274 -12.87 -23.57 -2.77
CA ASN A 274 -13.54 -24.33 -3.83
C ASN A 274 -13.94 -23.42 -5.01
N VAL A 275 -14.57 -23.99 -6.05
CA VAL A 275 -15.00 -23.24 -7.24
C VAL A 275 -15.99 -22.10 -6.92
N ASP A 276 -16.85 -22.27 -5.93
CA ASP A 276 -17.84 -21.24 -5.56
C ASP A 276 -17.16 -20.01 -4.96
N PHE A 277 -16.11 -20.19 -4.17
CA PHE A 277 -15.24 -19.09 -3.75
C PHE A 277 -14.59 -18.41 -4.96
N TYR A 278 -13.99 -19.20 -5.85
CA TYR A 278 -13.28 -18.66 -7.00
C TYR A 278 -14.20 -17.90 -7.97
N ARG A 279 -15.48 -18.25 -8.10
CA ARG A 279 -16.46 -17.45 -8.88
C ARG A 279 -16.54 -16.00 -8.40
N HIS A 280 -16.59 -15.77 -7.08
CA HIS A 280 -16.58 -14.42 -6.51
C HIS A 280 -15.25 -13.70 -6.76
N VAL A 281 -14.13 -14.43 -6.68
CA VAL A 281 -12.80 -13.87 -7.00
C VAL A 281 -12.71 -13.50 -8.49
N PHE A 282 -13.19 -14.35 -9.40
CA PHE A 282 -13.16 -14.08 -10.84
C PHE A 282 -14.03 -12.87 -11.20
N GLU A 283 -15.22 -12.75 -10.59
CA GLU A 283 -16.08 -11.58 -10.77
C GLU A 283 -15.41 -10.31 -10.25
N LEU A 284 -14.82 -10.36 -9.04
CA LEU A 284 -14.07 -9.23 -8.46
C LEU A 284 -12.93 -8.78 -9.38
N LEU A 285 -12.11 -9.72 -9.87
CA LEU A 285 -11.02 -9.41 -10.78
C LEU A 285 -11.52 -8.66 -12.01
N LEU A 286 -12.58 -9.14 -12.66
CA LEU A 286 -13.07 -8.51 -13.88
C LEU A 286 -13.77 -7.18 -13.62
N ARG A 287 -14.47 -7.01 -12.48
CA ARG A 287 -15.03 -5.71 -12.06
C ARG A 287 -13.93 -4.68 -11.79
N LEU A 288 -12.79 -5.10 -11.25
CA LEU A 288 -11.58 -4.28 -11.10
C LEU A 288 -10.75 -4.16 -12.40
N LYS A 289 -11.24 -4.71 -13.51
CA LYS A 289 -10.56 -4.79 -14.81
C LYS A 289 -9.19 -5.47 -14.77
N LEU A 290 -9.01 -6.44 -13.88
CA LEU A 290 -7.91 -7.40 -13.86
C LEU A 290 -8.26 -8.63 -14.71
N ASN A 291 -7.25 -9.39 -15.12
CA ASN A 291 -7.43 -10.57 -15.99
C ASN A 291 -6.62 -11.80 -15.56
N ALA A 292 -5.74 -11.73 -14.55
CA ALA A 292 -4.87 -12.83 -14.17
C ALA A 292 -5.06 -13.26 -12.71
N LEU A 293 -4.81 -14.54 -12.43
CA LEU A 293 -4.84 -15.10 -11.08
C LEU A 293 -3.67 -16.05 -10.84
N TRP A 294 -3.00 -15.86 -9.70
CA TRP A 294 -2.26 -16.91 -9.00
C TRP A 294 -3.13 -17.42 -7.85
N PRO A 295 -3.60 -18.68 -7.91
CA PRO A 295 -4.52 -19.20 -6.92
C PRO A 295 -3.83 -19.50 -5.58
N ALA A 296 -4.64 -19.69 -4.55
CA ALA A 296 -4.20 -20.15 -3.23
C ALA A 296 -3.39 -21.45 -3.35
N MET A 297 -2.30 -21.56 -2.58
CA MET A 297 -1.32 -22.64 -2.74
C MET A 297 -0.68 -23.21 -1.48
N HIS A 298 -0.87 -22.60 -0.31
CA HIS A 298 -0.24 -23.00 0.95
C HIS A 298 -0.67 -24.39 1.47
N PRO A 299 0.08 -24.96 2.43
CA PRO A 299 -0.33 -26.18 3.12
C PRO A 299 -1.73 -26.03 3.74
N GLY A 300 -2.65 -26.92 3.35
CA GLY A 300 -4.05 -26.88 3.81
C GLY A 300 -5.03 -26.46 2.72
N THR A 301 -4.57 -25.72 1.72
CA THR A 301 -5.33 -25.36 0.53
C THR A 301 -5.57 -26.57 -0.37
N ALA A 302 -6.74 -26.63 -1.01
CA ALA A 302 -6.94 -27.50 -2.17
C ALA A 302 -6.24 -26.91 -3.39
N ALA A 303 -5.28 -27.66 -3.95
CA ALA A 303 -4.59 -27.24 -5.16
C ALA A 303 -5.57 -26.99 -6.31
N PHE A 304 -5.45 -25.81 -6.94
CA PHE A 304 -6.40 -25.30 -7.92
C PHE A 304 -6.72 -26.29 -9.05
N ASN A 305 -5.69 -26.95 -9.58
CA ASN A 305 -5.76 -27.91 -10.68
C ASN A 305 -6.06 -29.36 -10.25
N GLU A 306 -6.18 -29.65 -8.94
CA GLU A 306 -6.54 -30.98 -8.42
C GLU A 306 -8.05 -31.17 -8.23
N ALA A 307 -8.83 -30.09 -8.31
CA ALA A 307 -10.28 -30.15 -8.32
C ALA A 307 -10.77 -30.73 -9.65
N LEU A 308 -10.95 -32.05 -9.72
CA LEU A 308 -11.34 -32.75 -10.96
C LEU A 308 -12.80 -33.19 -10.95
N ALA A 309 -13.47 -32.99 -12.09
CA ALA A 309 -14.73 -33.64 -12.41
C ALA A 309 -14.50 -35.15 -12.67
N PRO A 310 -15.56 -35.99 -12.66
CA PRO A 310 -15.43 -37.44 -12.87
C PRO A 310 -14.75 -37.86 -14.18
N ASP A 311 -14.71 -37.00 -15.19
CA ASP A 311 -14.05 -37.22 -16.48
C ASP A 311 -12.61 -36.69 -16.54
N GLY A 312 -12.10 -36.12 -15.44
CA GLY A 312 -10.74 -35.58 -15.34
C GLY A 312 -10.62 -34.09 -15.65
N THR A 313 -11.73 -33.39 -15.94
CA THR A 313 -11.72 -31.94 -16.22
C THR A 313 -11.40 -31.14 -14.94
N PRO A 314 -10.42 -30.20 -14.97
CA PRO A 314 -10.11 -29.36 -13.81
C PRO A 314 -11.19 -28.28 -13.62
N ILE A 315 -12.05 -28.47 -12.63
CA ILE A 315 -13.25 -27.67 -12.35
C ILE A 315 -12.92 -26.18 -12.20
N ASN A 316 -11.91 -25.84 -11.41
CA ASN A 316 -11.57 -24.44 -11.16
C ASN A 316 -10.97 -23.76 -12.41
N ALA A 317 -10.17 -24.48 -13.20
CA ALA A 317 -9.55 -23.94 -14.41
C ALA A 317 -10.57 -23.77 -15.54
N GLU A 318 -11.52 -24.71 -15.68
CA GLU A 318 -12.65 -24.57 -16.60
C GLU A 318 -13.51 -23.35 -16.25
N GLU A 319 -13.81 -23.15 -14.95
CA GLU A 319 -14.58 -22.00 -14.49
C GLU A 319 -13.82 -20.68 -14.71
N ALA A 320 -12.51 -20.64 -14.44
CA ALA A 320 -11.68 -19.45 -14.74
C ALA A 320 -11.74 -19.10 -16.24
N ASN A 321 -11.62 -20.10 -17.12
CA ASN A 321 -11.74 -19.91 -18.55
C ASN A 321 -13.16 -19.45 -18.96
N HIS A 322 -14.21 -19.94 -18.30
CA HIS A 322 -15.58 -19.47 -18.50
C HIS A 322 -15.75 -17.99 -18.10
N PHE A 323 -15.03 -17.52 -17.08
CA PHE A 323 -14.98 -16.11 -16.72
C PHE A 323 -14.07 -15.29 -17.65
N GLY A 324 -13.12 -15.93 -18.33
CA GLY A 324 -12.09 -15.25 -19.12
C GLY A 324 -10.88 -14.81 -18.29
N VAL A 325 -10.68 -15.38 -17.11
CA VAL A 325 -9.52 -15.16 -16.24
C VAL A 325 -8.38 -16.06 -16.69
N VAL A 326 -7.21 -15.46 -16.91
CA VAL A 326 -5.96 -16.13 -17.27
C VAL A 326 -5.31 -16.70 -16.00
N VAL A 327 -5.12 -18.02 -15.94
CA VAL A 327 -4.51 -18.64 -14.77
C VAL A 327 -2.99 -18.74 -14.98
N SER A 328 -2.26 -18.43 -13.93
CA SER A 328 -0.83 -18.67 -13.82
C SER A 328 -0.53 -19.21 -12.43
N ALA A 329 0.73 -19.36 -12.06
CA ALA A 329 1.11 -19.86 -10.75
C ALA A 329 2.37 -19.17 -10.25
N SER A 330 2.63 -19.27 -8.95
CA SER A 330 3.75 -18.58 -8.33
C SER A 330 5.11 -19.10 -8.86
N HIS A 331 6.18 -18.38 -8.51
CA HIS A 331 7.56 -18.69 -8.92
C HIS A 331 8.11 -20.04 -8.43
N CYS A 332 7.36 -20.82 -7.64
CA CYS A 332 7.72 -22.18 -7.24
C CYS A 332 6.76 -23.25 -7.78
N GLU A 333 5.76 -22.86 -8.58
CA GLU A 333 4.70 -23.72 -9.10
C GLU A 333 4.81 -23.88 -10.62
N MET A 334 5.97 -24.36 -11.04
CA MET A 334 6.35 -24.45 -12.44
C MET A 334 5.36 -25.29 -13.24
N MET A 335 5.02 -24.84 -14.44
CA MET A 335 4.08 -25.50 -15.33
C MET A 335 2.66 -25.68 -14.75
N LEU A 336 2.23 -24.76 -13.85
CA LEU A 336 0.94 -24.76 -13.14
C LEU A 336 0.74 -25.91 -12.14
N ARG A 337 1.85 -26.41 -11.58
CA ARG A 337 1.83 -27.46 -10.56
C ARG A 337 2.01 -26.85 -9.17
N ASN A 338 0.98 -26.96 -8.34
CA ASN A 338 1.11 -26.71 -6.92
C ASN A 338 1.82 -27.90 -6.27
N ASN A 339 3.14 -27.79 -6.11
CA ASN A 339 3.95 -28.88 -5.57
C ASN A 339 3.59 -29.25 -4.13
N VAL A 340 3.07 -28.31 -3.33
CA VAL A 340 2.68 -28.50 -1.92
C VAL A 340 1.55 -29.52 -1.81
N GLY A 341 0.52 -29.35 -2.64
CA GLY A 341 -0.64 -30.24 -2.69
C GLY A 341 -0.42 -31.47 -3.56
N GLU A 342 0.24 -31.31 -4.71
CA GLU A 342 0.19 -32.31 -5.79
C GLU A 342 1.39 -33.27 -5.84
N TRP A 343 2.60 -32.85 -5.41
CA TRP A 343 3.80 -33.67 -5.64
C TRP A 343 3.80 -34.95 -4.80
N LYS A 344 3.47 -34.86 -3.52
CA LYS A 344 3.50 -36.03 -2.63
C LYS A 344 2.48 -37.11 -3.06
N PRO A 345 1.19 -36.79 -3.32
CA PRO A 345 0.25 -37.77 -3.86
C PRO A 345 0.73 -38.39 -5.17
N TRP A 346 1.24 -37.57 -6.11
CA TRP A 346 1.76 -38.06 -7.38
C TRP A 346 2.94 -39.01 -7.20
N PHE A 347 3.91 -38.66 -6.36
CA PHE A 347 5.03 -39.52 -5.99
C PHE A 347 4.58 -40.86 -5.39
N GLU A 348 3.57 -40.85 -4.52
CA GLU A 348 3.04 -42.06 -3.89
C GLU A 348 2.33 -42.98 -4.90
N GLU A 349 1.61 -42.40 -5.87
CA GLU A 349 0.98 -43.13 -6.98
C GLU A 349 2.02 -43.76 -7.92
N HIS A 350 3.13 -43.07 -8.18
CA HIS A 350 4.17 -43.47 -9.14
C HIS A 350 5.39 -44.11 -8.45
N ARG A 351 5.20 -44.65 -7.24
CA ARG A 351 6.30 -45.20 -6.43
C ARG A 351 7.01 -46.37 -7.09
N ASP A 352 6.30 -47.13 -7.92
CA ASP A 352 6.82 -48.30 -8.63
C ASP A 352 7.26 -48.00 -10.07
N ASP A 353 7.06 -46.77 -10.56
CA ASP A 353 7.32 -46.39 -11.96
C ASP A 353 8.75 -45.87 -12.18
N TYR A 354 9.44 -45.43 -11.13
CA TYR A 354 10.78 -44.82 -11.20
C TYR A 354 11.75 -45.40 -10.16
N ASP A 355 13.05 -45.34 -10.45
CA ASP A 355 14.12 -45.69 -9.50
C ASP A 355 14.39 -44.52 -8.53
N TRP A 356 13.53 -44.39 -7.53
CA TRP A 356 13.56 -43.32 -6.55
C TRP A 356 14.82 -43.38 -5.66
N LYS A 357 15.42 -42.21 -5.41
CA LYS A 357 16.57 -42.01 -4.52
C LYS A 357 16.19 -41.01 -3.42
N GLY A 358 16.59 -41.28 -2.19
CA GLY A 358 16.16 -40.49 -1.02
C GLY A 358 15.01 -41.17 -0.26
N ASP A 359 14.70 -40.65 0.93
CA ASP A 359 13.83 -41.34 1.88
C ASP A 359 12.39 -40.78 1.91
N SER A 360 12.11 -39.72 1.16
CA SER A 360 10.83 -39.01 1.19
C SER A 360 10.44 -38.40 -0.16
N ALA A 361 9.15 -38.06 -0.33
CA ALA A 361 8.68 -37.29 -1.48
C ALA A 361 9.43 -35.94 -1.61
N ALA A 362 9.78 -35.32 -0.48
CA ALA A 362 10.55 -34.08 -0.46
C ALA A 362 11.98 -34.24 -1.01
N ASP A 363 12.61 -35.40 -0.79
CA ASP A 363 13.93 -35.69 -1.34
C ASP A 363 13.88 -36.13 -2.81
N ALA A 364 12.76 -36.71 -3.22
CA ALA A 364 12.49 -37.13 -4.59
C ALA A 364 12.24 -35.96 -5.56
N PHE A 365 11.87 -34.78 -5.05
CA PHE A 365 11.76 -33.55 -5.86
C PHE A 365 13.14 -32.92 -6.09
N ASP A 366 13.98 -33.65 -6.85
CA ASP A 366 15.34 -33.25 -7.21
C ASP A 366 15.58 -33.56 -8.69
N TYR A 367 15.64 -32.51 -9.52
CA TYR A 367 15.82 -32.64 -10.97
C TYR A 367 17.13 -33.32 -11.36
N THR A 368 18.16 -33.25 -10.52
CA THR A 368 19.45 -33.91 -10.79
C THR A 368 19.37 -35.43 -10.63
N ARG A 369 18.37 -35.93 -9.90
CA ARG A 369 18.17 -37.35 -9.59
C ARG A 369 16.99 -37.96 -10.32
N HIS A 370 15.92 -37.20 -10.51
CA HIS A 370 14.61 -37.68 -10.97
C HIS A 370 14.05 -36.84 -12.11
N LYS A 371 14.92 -36.43 -13.05
CA LYS A 371 14.57 -35.63 -14.24
C LYS A 371 13.32 -36.16 -14.94
N ASP A 372 13.30 -37.43 -15.35
CA ASP A 372 12.19 -37.99 -16.13
C ASP A 372 10.86 -37.94 -15.37
N ALA A 373 10.87 -38.25 -14.07
CA ALA A 373 9.66 -38.19 -13.24
C ALA A 373 9.11 -36.77 -13.10
N ILE A 374 9.99 -35.77 -12.93
CA ILE A 374 9.59 -34.36 -12.84
C ILE A 374 9.05 -33.86 -14.20
N LEU A 375 9.64 -34.30 -15.31
CA LEU A 375 9.14 -33.95 -16.64
C LEU A 375 7.75 -34.54 -16.91
N ASP A 376 7.50 -35.79 -16.54
CA ASP A 376 6.18 -36.42 -16.70
C ASP A 376 5.13 -35.79 -15.77
N TYR A 377 5.53 -35.42 -14.56
CA TYR A 377 4.71 -34.63 -13.66
C TYR A 377 4.30 -33.28 -14.30
N TRP A 378 5.24 -32.54 -14.90
CA TRP A 378 4.89 -31.29 -15.61
C TRP A 378 4.05 -31.52 -16.86
N ARG A 379 4.35 -32.55 -17.66
CA ARG A 379 3.57 -32.93 -18.86
C ARG A 379 2.09 -33.10 -18.53
N GLY A 380 1.77 -33.78 -17.42
CA GLY A 380 0.38 -33.96 -17.00
C GLY A 380 -0.36 -32.66 -16.71
N ALA A 381 0.31 -31.61 -16.21
CA ALA A 381 -0.34 -30.30 -16.03
C ALA A 381 -0.61 -29.59 -17.35
N LEU A 382 0.33 -29.66 -18.30
CA LEU A 382 0.15 -29.10 -19.64
C LEU A 382 -1.02 -29.77 -20.37
N GLU A 383 -1.09 -31.09 -20.33
CA GLU A 383 -2.16 -31.86 -20.98
C GLU A 383 -3.53 -31.58 -20.36
N ARG A 384 -3.62 -31.43 -19.03
CA ARG A 384 -4.88 -31.10 -18.33
C ARG A 384 -5.37 -29.68 -18.61
N ASN A 385 -4.45 -28.74 -18.85
CA ASN A 385 -4.76 -27.32 -19.03
C ASN A 385 -4.70 -26.85 -20.49
N ARG A 386 -4.58 -27.77 -21.44
CA ARG A 386 -4.31 -27.49 -22.86
C ARG A 386 -5.33 -26.60 -23.56
N ASP A 387 -6.57 -26.61 -23.09
CA ASP A 387 -7.70 -25.93 -23.74
C ASP A 387 -8.06 -24.59 -23.04
N TYR A 388 -7.32 -24.20 -22.00
CA TYR A 388 -7.55 -22.98 -21.23
C TYR A 388 -6.46 -21.93 -21.48
N GLU A 389 -6.81 -20.66 -21.28
CA GLU A 389 -5.87 -19.54 -21.40
C GLU A 389 -5.00 -19.42 -20.14
N ASN A 390 -3.70 -19.67 -20.28
CA ASN A 390 -2.75 -19.70 -19.17
C ASN A 390 -1.44 -18.96 -19.47
N VAL A 391 -0.72 -18.56 -18.43
CA VAL A 391 0.70 -18.18 -18.49
C VAL A 391 1.53 -19.16 -17.68
N TYR A 392 2.45 -19.89 -18.33
CA TYR A 392 3.20 -20.98 -17.71
C TYR A 392 4.52 -20.50 -17.07
N PRO A 393 4.71 -20.68 -15.74
CA PRO A 393 5.98 -20.39 -15.09
C PRO A 393 7.06 -21.42 -15.46
N LEU A 394 8.25 -20.93 -15.80
CA LEU A 394 9.43 -21.75 -16.16
C LEU A 394 10.49 -21.76 -15.05
N GLY A 395 11.36 -22.77 -15.08
CA GLY A 395 12.45 -22.99 -14.14
C GLY A 395 12.16 -24.12 -13.15
N ILE A 396 12.85 -24.16 -12.00
CA ILE A 396 12.53 -25.06 -10.88
C ILE A 396 12.93 -24.42 -9.55
N ARG A 397 12.10 -24.60 -8.51
CA ARG A 397 12.40 -24.26 -7.12
C ARG A 397 12.02 -25.43 -6.21
N GLY A 398 12.04 -25.24 -4.88
CA GLY A 398 11.59 -26.27 -3.94
C GLY A 398 10.09 -26.56 -4.03
N ILE A 399 9.60 -27.51 -3.21
CA ILE A 399 8.18 -27.87 -3.12
C ILE A 399 7.29 -26.69 -2.65
N HIS A 400 7.83 -25.82 -1.81
CA HIS A 400 7.24 -24.54 -1.41
C HIS A 400 8.19 -23.41 -1.82
N ASP A 401 8.04 -22.19 -1.30
CA ASP A 401 8.99 -21.08 -1.43
C ASP A 401 10.35 -21.34 -0.72
N GLY A 402 11.07 -22.37 -1.18
CA GLY A 402 12.42 -22.74 -0.78
C GLY A 402 13.31 -22.98 -1.99
N ALA A 403 14.63 -23.03 -1.75
CA ALA A 403 15.60 -23.30 -2.82
C ALA A 403 15.39 -24.67 -3.47
N TYR A 404 15.73 -24.79 -4.76
CA TYR A 404 15.74 -26.07 -5.48
C TYR A 404 16.77 -27.04 -4.86
N ARG A 405 16.51 -28.34 -5.02
CA ARG A 405 17.43 -29.40 -4.61
C ARG A 405 18.29 -29.84 -5.79
N CYS A 406 19.56 -30.11 -5.50
CA CYS A 406 20.55 -30.57 -6.47
C CYS A 406 21.62 -31.46 -5.79
N ALA A 407 21.17 -32.48 -5.06
CA ALA A 407 22.00 -33.19 -4.10
C ALA A 407 23.20 -33.94 -4.70
N ASP A 408 23.16 -34.30 -6.00
CA ASP A 408 24.26 -34.96 -6.70
C ASP A 408 25.10 -33.98 -7.56
N LEU A 409 24.85 -32.68 -7.46
CA LEU A 409 25.56 -31.63 -8.18
C LEU A 409 26.58 -30.94 -7.27
N GLN A 410 27.79 -30.69 -7.79
CA GLN A 410 28.70 -29.75 -7.13
C GLN A 410 28.15 -28.34 -7.31
N THR A 411 27.77 -27.67 -6.22
CA THR A 411 27.11 -26.36 -6.25
C THR A 411 28.10 -25.22 -6.56
N THR A 412 28.07 -24.76 -7.81
CA THR A 412 28.77 -23.56 -8.31
C THR A 412 27.82 -22.83 -9.26
N PHE A 413 28.00 -21.52 -9.45
CA PHE A 413 27.17 -20.79 -10.43
C PHE A 413 27.15 -21.47 -11.80
N GLY A 414 28.30 -21.89 -12.34
CA GLY A 414 28.34 -22.53 -13.66
C GLY A 414 27.56 -23.85 -13.74
N THR A 415 27.61 -24.68 -12.70
CA THR A 415 26.87 -25.95 -12.67
C THR A 415 25.37 -25.75 -12.43
N GLU A 416 25.00 -24.79 -11.59
CA GLU A 416 23.60 -24.45 -11.30
C GLU A 416 22.93 -23.75 -12.48
N VAL A 417 23.63 -22.83 -13.15
CA VAL A 417 23.20 -22.21 -14.42
C VAL A 417 22.98 -23.29 -15.48
N ALA A 418 23.92 -24.23 -15.64
CA ALA A 418 23.77 -25.31 -16.61
C ALA A 418 22.56 -26.22 -16.31
N MET A 419 22.30 -26.53 -15.03
CA MET A 419 21.12 -27.28 -14.61
C MET A 419 19.83 -26.52 -14.92
N MET A 420 19.74 -25.25 -14.53
CA MET A 420 18.54 -24.45 -14.74
C MET A 420 18.27 -24.21 -16.23
N ALA A 421 19.32 -24.00 -17.03
CA ALA A 421 19.21 -23.93 -18.49
C ALA A 421 18.67 -25.23 -19.09
N ASP A 422 19.09 -26.39 -18.57
CA ASP A 422 18.56 -27.69 -18.99
C ASP A 422 17.07 -27.84 -18.64
N VAL A 423 16.66 -27.42 -17.43
CA VAL A 423 15.26 -27.40 -16.99
C VAL A 423 14.39 -26.58 -17.94
N ILE A 424 14.76 -25.31 -18.19
CA ILE A 424 14.01 -24.41 -19.09
C ILE A 424 13.91 -25.03 -20.48
N ARG A 425 15.01 -25.57 -21.01
CA ARG A 425 15.04 -26.21 -22.33
C ARG A 425 14.11 -27.43 -22.41
N GLU A 426 14.03 -28.28 -21.38
CA GLU A 426 13.09 -29.41 -21.40
C GLU A 426 11.63 -28.98 -21.24
N GLN A 427 11.34 -27.97 -20.40
CA GLN A 427 10.00 -27.41 -20.28
C GLN A 427 9.50 -26.86 -21.63
N ARG A 428 10.36 -26.14 -22.36
CA ARG A 428 10.07 -25.64 -23.72
C ARG A 428 9.75 -26.77 -24.69
N LYS A 429 10.47 -27.90 -24.62
CA LYS A 429 10.16 -29.08 -25.43
C LYS A 429 8.81 -29.69 -25.06
N LEU A 430 8.49 -29.81 -23.77
CA LEU A 430 7.17 -30.30 -23.35
C LEU A 430 6.05 -29.41 -23.87
N ILE A 431 6.24 -28.09 -23.85
CA ILE A 431 5.30 -27.13 -24.44
C ILE A 431 5.14 -27.39 -25.94
N ALA A 432 6.25 -27.54 -26.68
CA ALA A 432 6.18 -27.85 -28.11
C ALA A 432 5.50 -29.20 -28.41
N GLU A 433 5.67 -30.20 -27.55
CA GLU A 433 5.01 -31.50 -27.70
C GLU A 433 3.49 -31.42 -27.51
N VAL A 434 3.03 -30.62 -26.53
CA VAL A 434 1.60 -30.51 -26.20
C VAL A 434 0.87 -29.50 -27.09
N PHE A 435 1.49 -28.34 -27.35
CA PHE A 435 0.89 -27.20 -28.05
C PHE A 435 1.38 -27.00 -29.49
N GLY A 436 2.43 -27.72 -29.91
CA GLY A 436 2.93 -27.74 -31.29
C GLY A 436 4.12 -26.84 -31.58
N ALA A 437 4.43 -25.86 -30.72
CA ALA A 437 5.62 -25.01 -30.81
C ALA A 437 6.07 -24.56 -29.41
N GLU A 438 7.36 -24.25 -29.25
CA GLU A 438 7.92 -23.86 -27.95
C GLU A 438 7.34 -22.54 -27.43
N ASP A 439 6.93 -21.64 -28.33
CA ASP A 439 6.36 -20.31 -28.09
C ASP A 439 4.83 -20.26 -28.29
N ALA A 440 4.17 -21.41 -28.40
CA ALA A 440 2.73 -21.50 -28.67
C ALA A 440 1.85 -20.95 -27.52
N VAL A 441 2.41 -20.81 -26.32
CA VAL A 441 1.72 -20.32 -25.12
C VAL A 441 2.57 -19.28 -24.39
N ALA A 442 1.91 -18.36 -23.70
CA ALA A 442 2.57 -17.36 -22.88
C ALA A 442 3.35 -18.01 -21.73
N GLN A 443 4.55 -17.53 -21.48
CA GLN A 443 5.48 -18.07 -20.50
C GLN A 443 6.11 -16.96 -19.69
N VAL A 444 6.37 -17.24 -18.42
CA VAL A 444 6.96 -16.29 -17.49
C VAL A 444 8.13 -16.93 -16.74
N PHE A 445 9.20 -16.17 -16.56
CA PHE A 445 10.33 -16.53 -15.72
C PHE A 445 10.50 -15.49 -14.63
N VAL A 446 10.52 -15.93 -13.37
CA VAL A 446 10.59 -15.06 -12.20
C VAL A 446 11.97 -15.24 -11.53
N PRO A 447 12.93 -14.31 -11.75
CA PRO A 447 14.24 -14.32 -11.08
C PRO A 447 14.14 -13.96 -9.57
N TYR A 448 13.36 -14.73 -8.82
CA TYR A 448 13.07 -14.47 -7.42
C TYR A 448 14.17 -15.00 -6.49
N LYS A 449 14.49 -14.22 -5.46
CA LYS A 449 15.49 -14.53 -4.41
C LYS A 449 16.81 -15.04 -5.00
N GLU A 450 17.15 -16.32 -4.80
CA GLU A 450 18.39 -16.97 -5.26
C GLU A 450 18.46 -17.10 -6.78
N ILE A 451 17.31 -17.21 -7.46
CA ILE A 451 17.24 -17.33 -8.92
C ILE A 451 17.69 -16.04 -9.59
N GLY A 452 17.43 -14.88 -8.96
CA GLY A 452 17.96 -13.60 -9.44
C GLY A 452 19.48 -13.54 -9.43
N GLU A 453 20.14 -14.21 -8.48
CA GLU A 453 21.60 -14.30 -8.47
C GLU A 453 22.10 -15.18 -9.61
N LEU A 454 21.46 -16.32 -9.87
CA LEU A 454 21.78 -17.18 -11.02
C LEU A 454 21.58 -16.46 -12.35
N TYR A 455 20.46 -15.75 -12.49
CA TYR A 455 20.11 -14.97 -13.68
C TYR A 455 21.25 -14.01 -14.05
N ASN A 456 21.69 -13.20 -13.08
CA ASN A 456 22.78 -12.24 -13.28
C ASN A 456 24.17 -12.89 -13.48
N HIS A 457 24.36 -14.16 -13.09
CA HIS A 457 25.61 -14.91 -13.29
C HIS A 457 25.62 -15.81 -14.55
N GLY A 458 24.78 -15.48 -15.54
CA GLY A 458 24.80 -16.11 -16.87
C GLY A 458 23.59 -16.97 -17.21
N LEU A 459 22.66 -17.20 -16.28
CA LEU A 459 21.39 -17.85 -16.63
C LEU A 459 20.55 -16.97 -17.57
N LYS A 460 20.72 -15.63 -17.55
CA LYS A 460 20.07 -14.71 -18.49
C LYS A 460 20.27 -15.08 -19.96
N ASP A 461 21.44 -15.62 -20.30
CA ASP A 461 21.78 -16.05 -21.67
C ASP A 461 21.01 -17.30 -22.13
N HIS A 462 20.29 -17.96 -21.23
CA HIS A 462 19.53 -19.19 -21.47
C HIS A 462 18.01 -18.99 -21.39
N VAL A 463 17.52 -17.79 -21.06
CA VAL A 463 16.08 -17.50 -21.04
C VAL A 463 15.64 -17.01 -22.44
N PRO A 464 14.79 -17.78 -23.18
CA PRO A 464 14.37 -17.42 -24.54
C PRO A 464 13.71 -16.05 -24.62
N ASP A 465 13.90 -15.33 -25.73
CA ASP A 465 13.51 -13.92 -25.89
C ASP A 465 12.00 -13.65 -25.73
N ASP A 466 11.16 -14.63 -26.07
CA ASP A 466 9.69 -14.57 -25.98
C ASP A 466 9.15 -14.75 -24.55
N VAL A 467 9.99 -15.16 -23.59
CA VAL A 467 9.59 -15.36 -22.20
C VAL A 467 9.57 -14.03 -21.44
N ILE A 468 8.46 -13.76 -20.76
CA ILE A 468 8.27 -12.59 -19.89
C ILE A 468 9.22 -12.69 -18.70
N LEU A 469 10.04 -11.67 -18.47
CA LEU A 469 10.86 -11.55 -17.25
C LEU A 469 10.11 -10.80 -16.16
N MET A 470 9.76 -11.46 -15.05
CA MET A 470 8.99 -10.80 -13.99
C MET A 470 9.85 -10.48 -12.77
N TRP A 471 10.06 -9.20 -12.52
CA TRP A 471 10.91 -8.70 -11.43
C TRP A 471 10.11 -8.60 -10.14
N ALA A 472 10.66 -9.12 -9.05
CA ALA A 472 10.04 -8.96 -7.74
C ALA A 472 10.63 -7.75 -6.99
N GLU A 473 9.82 -7.13 -6.16
CA GLU A 473 10.31 -6.29 -5.08
C GLU A 473 10.90 -7.14 -3.92
N ASP A 474 11.30 -6.49 -2.83
CA ASP A 474 11.99 -7.09 -1.69
C ASP A 474 11.06 -7.70 -0.63
N ASN A 475 9.78 -7.86 -0.97
CA ASN A 475 8.61 -8.24 -0.17
C ASN A 475 8.06 -7.14 0.77
N TYR A 476 8.61 -5.93 0.71
CA TYR A 476 8.20 -4.77 1.52
C TYR A 476 7.85 -3.52 0.71
N GLY A 477 7.93 -3.61 -0.62
CA GLY A 477 7.52 -2.62 -1.60
C GLY A 477 8.65 -2.10 -2.49
N TYR A 478 9.92 -2.44 -2.24
CA TYR A 478 11.04 -1.80 -2.95
C TYR A 478 11.58 -2.70 -4.07
N LEU A 479 11.49 -2.25 -5.33
CA LEU A 479 11.91 -3.05 -6.49
C LEU A 479 13.40 -3.37 -6.42
N ARG A 480 13.73 -4.67 -6.48
CA ARG A 480 15.12 -5.16 -6.39
C ARG A 480 15.90 -4.91 -7.67
N GLN A 481 15.23 -5.04 -8.80
CA GLN A 481 15.79 -4.88 -10.13
C GLN A 481 14.70 -4.33 -11.05
N ILE A 482 15.13 -3.48 -11.98
CA ILE A 482 14.35 -3.03 -13.14
C ILE A 482 15.03 -3.57 -14.40
N PRO A 483 14.31 -3.71 -15.52
CA PRO A 483 14.92 -4.20 -16.76
C PRO A 483 16.06 -3.29 -17.22
N THR A 484 17.22 -3.87 -17.56
CA THR A 484 18.31 -3.12 -18.21
C THR A 484 17.90 -2.66 -19.60
N ALA A 485 18.68 -1.78 -20.22
CA ALA A 485 18.41 -1.31 -21.58
C ALA A 485 18.32 -2.44 -22.61
N GLU A 486 19.09 -3.51 -22.44
CA GLU A 486 19.04 -4.70 -23.31
C GLU A 486 17.79 -5.55 -23.02
N GLU A 487 17.47 -5.76 -21.74
CA GLU A 487 16.30 -6.56 -21.33
C GLU A 487 14.98 -5.92 -21.75
N ARG A 488 14.92 -4.58 -21.84
CA ARG A 488 13.76 -3.85 -22.36
C ARG A 488 13.44 -4.16 -23.84
N LEU A 489 14.41 -4.67 -24.60
CA LEU A 489 14.23 -4.98 -26.03
C LEU A 489 13.68 -6.39 -26.29
N ARG A 490 13.58 -7.23 -25.25
CA ARG A 490 13.13 -8.62 -25.38
C ARG A 490 11.67 -8.70 -25.85
N ALA A 491 11.38 -9.62 -26.76
CA ALA A 491 10.03 -9.77 -27.32
C ALA A 491 8.96 -10.13 -26.27
N GLY A 492 9.33 -10.90 -25.25
CA GLY A 492 8.45 -11.23 -24.12
C GLY A 492 8.18 -10.06 -23.17
N GLY A 493 8.98 -8.99 -23.21
CA GLY A 493 8.90 -7.88 -22.29
C GLY A 493 9.22 -8.26 -20.84
N SER A 494 8.82 -7.40 -19.90
CA SER A 494 9.04 -7.60 -18.46
C SER A 494 7.79 -7.34 -17.63
N GLY A 495 7.77 -7.80 -16.39
CA GLY A 495 6.65 -7.71 -15.47
C GLY A 495 7.08 -7.42 -14.03
N VAL A 496 6.11 -7.38 -13.11
CA VAL A 496 6.34 -7.13 -11.68
C VAL A 496 5.56 -8.11 -10.81
N TYR A 497 6.25 -8.71 -9.83
CA TYR A 497 5.61 -9.35 -8.68
C TYR A 497 5.73 -8.42 -7.45
N TYR A 498 4.59 -7.97 -6.92
CA TYR A 498 4.50 -6.99 -5.84
C TYR A 498 3.73 -7.53 -4.62
N HIS A 499 3.93 -6.96 -3.43
CA HIS A 499 3.28 -7.42 -2.19
C HIS A 499 2.41 -6.33 -1.54
N ASN A 500 1.18 -6.73 -1.16
CA ASN A 500 0.29 -6.06 -0.22
C ASN A 500 0.04 -6.89 1.06
N SER A 501 0.71 -8.03 1.17
CA SER A 501 0.79 -8.91 2.33
C SER A 501 2.07 -9.73 2.19
N TYR A 502 2.73 -10.12 3.29
CA TYR A 502 3.91 -10.99 3.20
C TYR A 502 4.17 -11.80 4.48
N TRP A 503 4.35 -13.11 4.31
CA TRP A 503 4.88 -14.01 5.33
C TRP A 503 6.39 -14.21 5.19
N GLY A 504 7.20 -13.45 5.94
CA GLY A 504 8.63 -13.69 5.96
C GLY A 504 9.51 -12.74 6.75
N TYR A 505 10.80 -12.81 6.44
CA TYR A 505 11.88 -12.05 7.10
C TYR A 505 11.98 -10.61 6.54
N PRO A 506 12.24 -9.57 7.36
CA PRO A 506 12.50 -9.59 8.81
C PRO A 506 11.30 -9.75 9.75
N LYS A 507 10.11 -9.41 9.27
CA LYS A 507 8.86 -9.53 10.01
C LYS A 507 7.71 -9.57 9.03
N SER A 508 6.84 -10.58 9.18
CA SER A 508 5.63 -10.68 8.39
C SER A 508 4.66 -9.54 8.70
N TRP A 509 3.81 -9.22 7.72
CA TRP A 509 2.73 -8.24 7.83
C TRP A 509 1.55 -8.78 7.01
N LEU A 510 0.54 -9.29 7.71
CA LEU A 510 -0.51 -10.14 7.14
C LEU A 510 -1.92 -9.67 7.49
N TRP A 511 -2.08 -8.77 8.46
CA TRP A 511 -3.39 -8.50 9.03
C TRP A 511 -4.15 -7.35 8.34
N LEU A 512 -3.50 -6.19 8.20
CA LEU A 512 -4.16 -4.95 7.76
C LEU A 512 -3.76 -4.51 6.35
N ASN A 513 -3.07 -5.35 5.58
CA ASN A 513 -2.59 -5.03 4.22
C ASN A 513 -1.95 -3.62 4.12
N SER A 514 -0.95 -3.43 4.99
CA SER A 514 -0.44 -2.12 5.42
C SER A 514 0.68 -1.53 4.55
N ILE A 515 0.59 -1.68 3.22
CA ILE A 515 1.51 -0.99 2.30
C ILE A 515 1.24 0.52 2.28
N GLN A 516 2.29 1.33 2.15
CA GLN A 516 2.13 2.76 1.91
C GLN A 516 1.75 2.99 0.44
N TYR A 517 0.64 3.70 0.20
CA TYR A 517 0.04 3.85 -1.13
C TYR A 517 0.90 4.71 -2.07
N ALA A 518 1.54 5.76 -1.54
CA ALA A 518 2.51 6.54 -2.30
C ALA A 518 3.75 5.70 -2.71
N LEU A 519 4.18 4.73 -1.88
CA LEU A 519 5.28 3.82 -2.22
C LEU A 519 4.89 2.87 -3.35
N MET A 520 3.72 2.22 -3.22
CA MET A 520 3.18 1.36 -4.29
C MET A 520 3.06 2.12 -5.62
N THR A 521 2.54 3.35 -5.57
CA THR A 521 2.41 4.21 -6.75
C THR A 521 3.76 4.47 -7.39
N GLU A 522 4.77 4.89 -6.62
CA GLU A 522 6.07 5.26 -7.19
C GLU A 522 6.89 4.07 -7.69
N GLU A 523 6.84 2.93 -7.03
CA GLU A 523 7.60 1.74 -7.46
C GLU A 523 6.94 1.08 -8.68
N LEU A 524 5.60 1.00 -8.75
CA LEU A 524 4.92 0.48 -9.95
C LEU A 524 5.04 1.42 -11.15
N ARG A 525 5.00 2.75 -10.95
CA ARG A 525 5.31 3.71 -12.01
C ARG A 525 6.75 3.57 -12.49
N ARG A 526 7.70 3.40 -11.56
CA ARG A 526 9.11 3.14 -11.90
C ARG A 526 9.26 1.88 -12.75
N ALA A 527 8.59 0.79 -12.40
CA ALA A 527 8.57 -0.42 -13.22
C ALA A 527 7.98 -0.17 -14.62
N TYR A 528 6.86 0.55 -14.71
CA TYR A 528 6.23 0.88 -15.99
C TYR A 528 7.15 1.72 -16.89
N PHE A 529 7.68 2.82 -16.38
CA PHE A 529 8.54 3.72 -17.16
C PHE A 529 9.88 3.07 -17.55
N THR A 530 10.27 2.00 -16.87
CA THR A 530 11.43 1.16 -17.21
C THR A 530 11.06 -0.08 -18.04
N GLY A 531 9.85 -0.15 -18.60
CA GLY A 531 9.46 -1.12 -19.62
C GLY A 531 8.85 -2.42 -19.12
N ALA A 532 8.53 -2.53 -17.82
CA ALA A 532 7.86 -3.71 -17.28
C ALA A 532 6.32 -3.61 -17.46
N THR A 533 5.80 -3.95 -18.64
CA THR A 533 4.36 -3.88 -19.00
C THR A 533 3.71 -5.23 -19.35
N GLY A 534 4.49 -6.31 -19.34
CA GLY A 534 4.05 -7.65 -19.76
C GLY A 534 3.12 -8.33 -18.75
N PHE A 535 3.50 -8.40 -17.47
CA PHE A 535 2.72 -9.11 -16.46
C PHE A 535 2.93 -8.53 -15.05
N TRP A 536 1.90 -7.93 -14.45
CA TRP A 536 1.89 -7.56 -13.05
C TRP A 536 1.02 -8.50 -12.23
N ILE A 537 1.51 -8.90 -11.06
CA ILE A 537 0.76 -9.69 -10.07
C ILE A 537 0.99 -9.14 -8.66
N LEU A 538 -0.09 -8.95 -7.90
CA LEU A 538 -0.04 -8.47 -6.52
C LEU A 538 -0.35 -9.60 -5.53
N ASN A 539 0.57 -9.94 -4.63
CA ASN A 539 0.23 -10.73 -3.45
C ASN A 539 -0.71 -9.91 -2.55
N VAL A 540 -1.93 -10.41 -2.38
CA VAL A 540 -3.00 -9.73 -1.64
C VAL A 540 -3.29 -10.38 -0.28
N GLY A 541 -2.48 -11.34 0.14
CA GLY A 541 -2.78 -12.11 1.35
C GLY A 541 -4.14 -12.81 1.21
N ASP A 542 -4.97 -12.60 2.23
CA ASP A 542 -6.36 -13.04 2.31
C ASP A 542 -7.37 -12.22 1.48
N ILE A 543 -6.91 -11.33 0.61
CA ILE A 543 -7.68 -10.30 -0.12
C ILE A 543 -8.24 -9.22 0.81
N THR A 544 -8.99 -9.61 1.83
CA THR A 544 -9.57 -8.70 2.83
C THR A 544 -8.62 -8.56 4.03
N PRO A 545 -8.47 -7.37 4.64
CA PRO A 545 -9.16 -6.11 4.36
C PRO A 545 -8.40 -5.20 3.36
N GLY A 546 -7.82 -5.73 2.28
CA GLY A 546 -6.97 -4.98 1.35
C GLY A 546 -7.67 -4.14 0.27
N GLN A 547 -8.96 -3.82 0.39
CA GLN A 547 -9.78 -3.30 -0.71
C GLN A 547 -9.18 -2.05 -1.37
N ILE A 548 -8.89 -1.00 -0.60
CA ILE A 548 -8.36 0.27 -1.11
C ILE A 548 -7.00 0.07 -1.80
N GLY A 549 -6.12 -0.75 -1.22
CA GLY A 549 -4.80 -1.04 -1.80
C GLY A 549 -4.88 -1.86 -3.09
N LEU A 550 -5.77 -2.85 -3.15
CA LEU A 550 -5.99 -3.65 -4.36
C LEU A 550 -6.62 -2.81 -5.48
N GLU A 551 -7.58 -1.94 -5.16
CA GLU A 551 -8.15 -1.04 -6.18
C GLU A 551 -7.12 -0.04 -6.70
N LEU A 552 -6.28 0.54 -5.83
CA LEU A 552 -5.16 1.38 -6.27
C LEU A 552 -4.24 0.64 -7.24
N TYR A 553 -3.87 -0.60 -6.90
CA TYR A 553 -3.08 -1.46 -7.78
C TYR A 553 -3.78 -1.71 -9.13
N ALA A 554 -5.09 -1.98 -9.13
CA ALA A 554 -5.84 -2.22 -10.35
C ALA A 554 -5.87 -0.98 -11.26
N LYS A 555 -6.09 0.21 -10.68
CA LYS A 555 -6.02 1.49 -11.41
C LYS A 555 -4.61 1.74 -11.97
N LEU A 556 -3.58 1.47 -11.17
CA LEU A 556 -2.18 1.53 -11.61
C LEU A 556 -1.94 0.57 -12.77
N ALA A 557 -2.30 -0.71 -12.66
CA ALA A 557 -2.07 -1.70 -13.72
C ALA A 557 -2.85 -1.39 -15.01
N TRP A 558 -4.00 -0.72 -14.93
CA TRP A 558 -4.74 -0.30 -16.12
C TRP A 558 -4.03 0.84 -16.86
N ARG A 559 -3.57 1.88 -16.15
CA ARG A 559 -2.96 3.07 -16.75
C ARG A 559 -1.95 3.78 -15.83
N PRO A 560 -0.72 3.24 -15.65
CA PRO A 560 0.26 3.79 -14.70
C PRO A 560 0.58 5.29 -14.87
N PRO A 561 0.68 5.84 -16.10
CA PRO A 561 0.99 7.27 -16.29
C PRO A 561 -0.02 8.26 -15.72
N LEU A 562 -1.24 7.81 -15.41
CA LEU A 562 -2.34 8.68 -14.94
C LEU A 562 -2.53 8.64 -13.42
N VAL A 563 -1.92 7.67 -12.74
CA VAL A 563 -1.95 7.58 -11.29
C VAL A 563 -0.68 8.21 -10.73
N GLU A 564 -0.81 9.33 -10.02
CA GLU A 564 0.31 10.02 -9.38
C GLU A 564 -0.01 10.19 -7.89
N SER A 565 1.02 10.21 -7.03
CA SER A 565 0.82 10.35 -5.57
C SER A 565 0.01 11.60 -5.20
N ALA A 566 0.18 12.70 -5.94
CA ALA A 566 -0.60 13.93 -5.75
C ALA A 566 -2.09 13.80 -6.08
N GLY A 567 -2.47 12.81 -6.90
CA GLY A 567 -3.87 12.54 -7.29
C GLY A 567 -4.59 11.53 -6.39
N LEU A 568 -3.88 10.86 -5.48
CA LEU A 568 -4.45 9.82 -4.62
C LEU A 568 -5.63 10.30 -3.75
N PRO A 569 -5.62 11.51 -3.14
CA PRO A 569 -6.77 11.98 -2.37
C PRO A 569 -8.07 12.05 -3.18
N ALA A 570 -7.99 12.39 -4.47
CA ALA A 570 -9.16 12.42 -5.34
C ALA A 570 -9.72 11.01 -5.60
N LEU A 571 -8.84 10.01 -5.71
CA LEU A 571 -9.25 8.60 -5.82
C LEU A 571 -9.92 8.11 -4.54
N TYR A 572 -9.39 8.46 -3.36
CA TYR A 572 -9.99 8.10 -2.08
C TYR A 572 -11.36 8.74 -1.88
N ALA A 573 -11.51 10.01 -2.28
CA ALA A 573 -12.80 10.68 -2.23
C ALA A 573 -13.81 10.02 -3.19
N ALA A 574 -13.39 9.65 -4.41
CA ALA A 574 -14.24 8.92 -5.35
C ALA A 574 -14.67 7.55 -4.81
N HIS A 575 -13.74 6.81 -4.21
CA HIS A 575 -14.02 5.55 -3.51
C HIS A 575 -15.08 5.74 -2.42
N ALA A 576 -14.89 6.72 -1.54
CA ALA A 576 -15.80 6.97 -0.43
C ALA A 576 -17.23 7.36 -0.88
N ARG A 577 -17.35 8.10 -1.99
CA ARG A 577 -18.68 8.44 -2.54
C ARG A 577 -19.33 7.25 -3.23
N ARG A 578 -18.55 6.42 -3.95
CA ARG A 578 -19.06 5.22 -4.62
C ARG A 578 -19.52 4.16 -3.62
N ASP A 579 -18.70 3.83 -2.62
CA ASP A 579 -18.92 2.65 -1.78
C ASP A 579 -19.68 2.95 -0.49
N PHE A 580 -19.60 4.18 0.02
CA PHE A 580 -20.26 4.56 1.28
C PHE A 580 -21.33 5.63 1.10
N HIS A 581 -21.63 6.00 -0.14
CA HIS A 581 -22.54 7.11 -0.49
C HIS A 581 -22.28 8.39 0.30
N ALA A 582 -21.00 8.64 0.63
CA ALA A 582 -20.60 9.76 1.45
C ALA A 582 -20.88 11.08 0.71
N SER A 583 -21.39 12.09 1.43
CA SER A 583 -21.45 13.45 0.87
C SER A 583 -20.05 13.95 0.47
N PRO A 584 -19.91 14.90 -0.47
CA PRO A 584 -18.59 15.39 -0.89
C PRO A 584 -17.68 15.82 0.27
N ALA A 585 -18.22 16.52 1.28
CA ALA A 585 -17.46 16.92 2.45
C ALA A 585 -17.00 15.73 3.31
N ALA A 586 -17.86 14.73 3.50
CA ALA A 586 -17.51 13.51 4.22
C ALA A 586 -16.48 12.67 3.45
N ALA A 587 -16.58 12.64 2.12
CA ALA A 587 -15.62 11.97 1.25
C ALA A 587 -14.23 12.63 1.30
N ASP A 588 -14.15 13.97 1.34
CA ASP A 588 -12.88 14.68 1.51
C ASP A 588 -12.26 14.45 2.89
N GLU A 589 -13.09 14.39 3.95
CA GLU A 589 -12.64 14.01 5.30
C GLU A 589 -12.09 12.57 5.33
N LEU A 590 -12.79 11.62 4.70
CA LEU A 590 -12.33 10.23 4.59
C LEU A 590 -11.08 10.10 3.72
N ALA A 591 -10.98 10.85 2.62
CA ALA A 591 -9.79 10.86 1.77
C ALA A 591 -8.55 11.31 2.54
N THR A 592 -8.69 12.36 3.35
CA THR A 592 -7.63 12.83 4.26
C THR A 592 -7.28 11.76 5.29
N ALA A 593 -8.29 11.09 5.87
CA ALA A 593 -8.08 10.00 6.82
C ALA A 593 -7.35 8.80 6.20
N ILE A 594 -7.70 8.39 4.98
CA ILE A 594 -7.05 7.30 4.24
C ILE A 594 -5.58 7.63 3.96
N ASP A 595 -5.30 8.85 3.49
CA ASP A 595 -3.93 9.30 3.25
C ASP A 595 -3.10 9.35 4.56
N ASP A 596 -3.70 9.84 5.64
CA ASP A 596 -3.07 9.89 6.96
C ASP A 596 -2.77 8.49 7.52
N TYR A 597 -3.68 7.53 7.33
CA TYR A 597 -3.45 6.12 7.68
C TYR A 597 -2.31 5.52 6.85
N SER A 598 -2.31 5.75 5.53
CA SER A 598 -1.25 5.29 4.64
C SER A 598 0.13 5.83 5.05
N ARG A 599 0.19 7.09 5.46
CA ARG A 599 1.40 7.72 6.00
C ARG A 599 1.82 7.13 7.35
N LEU A 600 0.89 6.77 8.23
CA LEU A 600 1.20 6.05 9.47
C LEU A 600 1.82 4.67 9.19
N ASN A 601 1.34 3.96 8.17
CA ASN A 601 1.97 2.71 7.72
C ASN A 601 3.40 2.94 7.20
N GLY A 602 3.66 4.09 6.56
CA GLY A 602 5.01 4.56 6.18
C GLY A 602 5.92 4.96 7.34
N VAL A 603 5.39 5.08 8.57
CA VAL A 603 6.17 5.26 9.80
C VAL A 603 6.41 3.92 10.47
N LYS A 604 5.33 3.18 10.72
CA LYS A 604 5.37 1.91 11.43
C LYS A 604 4.11 1.10 11.17
N ARG A 605 4.26 -0.11 10.63
CA ARG A 605 3.17 -1.09 10.49
C ARG A 605 2.79 -1.69 11.85
N ALA A 606 1.55 -2.15 11.99
CA ALA A 606 1.03 -2.70 13.25
C ALA A 606 1.88 -3.88 13.78
N GLU A 607 2.40 -4.73 12.91
CA GLU A 607 3.24 -5.88 13.26
C GLU A 607 4.68 -5.50 13.65
N PHE A 608 5.12 -4.26 13.32
CA PHE A 608 6.54 -3.87 13.40
C PHE A 608 6.97 -3.29 14.75
N TYR A 609 6.05 -3.18 15.73
CA TYR A 609 6.38 -2.73 17.10
C TYR A 609 7.19 -3.77 17.91
N GLY A 610 7.33 -5.01 17.39
CA GLY A 610 8.19 -6.06 17.95
C GLY A 610 9.64 -6.07 17.44
N VAL A 611 10.38 -7.15 17.73
CA VAL A 611 11.79 -7.31 17.32
C VAL A 611 11.90 -8.01 15.97
N ALA A 612 12.85 -7.56 15.13
CA ALA A 612 13.25 -8.26 13.91
C ALA A 612 13.92 -9.62 14.22
N ASN A 613 13.51 -10.71 13.58
CA ASN A 613 14.10 -12.03 13.81
C ASN A 613 15.12 -12.42 12.72
N PRO A 614 16.43 -12.51 13.01
CA PRO A 614 17.44 -12.85 12.02
C PRO A 614 17.47 -14.33 11.59
N VAL A 615 16.65 -15.21 12.17
CA VAL A 615 16.80 -16.68 12.02
C VAL A 615 15.51 -17.40 11.61
N ASN A 616 14.33 -16.76 11.67
CA ASN A 616 13.07 -17.45 11.31
C ASN A 616 11.95 -16.48 10.87
N THR A 617 10.96 -17.01 10.15
CA THR A 617 9.70 -16.36 9.75
C THR A 617 8.77 -16.05 10.93
N HIS A 618 8.96 -16.75 12.06
CA HIS A 618 8.18 -16.62 13.29
C HIS A 618 8.91 -15.72 14.29
N SER A 619 8.52 -14.46 14.38
CA SER A 619 9.13 -13.50 15.32
C SER A 619 8.23 -13.30 16.53
N VAL A 620 8.56 -13.98 17.64
CA VAL A 620 7.90 -13.82 18.93
C VAL A 620 8.88 -13.22 19.92
N GLY A 621 8.60 -12.01 20.41
CA GLY A 621 9.36 -11.42 21.52
C GLY A 621 9.58 -9.92 21.47
N PHE A 622 9.69 -9.36 22.67
CA PHE A 622 9.99 -7.96 22.96
C PHE A 622 11.33 -7.93 23.73
N ASN A 623 12.48 -7.88 23.03
CA ASN A 623 13.81 -7.95 23.66
C ASN A 623 14.99 -7.32 22.86
N ARG A 624 15.51 -6.21 23.39
CA ARG A 624 16.87 -5.58 23.39
C ARG A 624 17.89 -5.69 22.25
N LYS A 625 17.79 -6.53 21.22
CA LYS A 625 18.80 -6.50 20.14
C LYS A 625 18.47 -5.49 19.04
N TRP A 626 17.19 -5.33 18.68
CA TRP A 626 16.69 -4.43 17.63
C TRP A 626 15.25 -3.99 17.93
N GLU A 627 15.05 -3.31 19.04
CA GLU A 627 13.77 -2.71 19.41
C GLU A 627 13.80 -1.24 18.98
N TYR A 628 12.88 -0.83 18.10
CA TYR A 628 12.77 0.58 17.69
C TYR A 628 11.94 1.34 18.71
N PRO A 629 12.54 2.21 19.52
CA PRO A 629 11.81 2.90 20.57
C PRO A 629 10.81 3.87 19.96
N LEU A 630 9.56 3.81 20.45
CA LEU A 630 8.62 4.92 20.32
C LEU A 630 8.88 5.83 21.53
N SER A 631 9.50 6.99 21.30
CA SER A 631 10.10 7.75 22.40
C SER A 631 9.04 8.40 23.29
N PRO A 632 9.02 8.13 24.61
CA PRO A 632 8.12 8.80 25.55
C PRO A 632 8.65 10.16 26.04
N VAL A 633 9.78 10.63 25.47
CA VAL A 633 10.50 11.83 25.94
C VAL A 633 10.94 12.74 24.80
N ALA A 634 11.19 12.24 23.60
CA ALA A 634 11.58 13.07 22.45
C ALA A 634 10.37 13.80 21.84
N ASP A 635 10.65 14.92 21.19
CA ASP A 635 9.72 15.64 20.32
C ASP A 635 8.34 15.85 20.94
N GLY A 636 8.25 16.44 22.13
CA GLY A 636 6.96 16.67 22.78
C GLY A 636 6.20 15.40 23.21
N ASP A 637 6.90 14.28 23.44
CA ASP A 637 6.34 12.96 23.79
C ASP A 637 5.76 12.22 22.56
N GLU A 638 6.64 11.83 21.63
CA GLU A 638 6.31 11.10 20.40
C GLU A 638 5.31 9.95 20.63
N ALA A 639 5.46 9.18 21.72
CA ALA A 639 4.55 8.11 22.06
C ALA A 639 3.09 8.58 22.27
N LEU A 640 2.87 9.61 23.07
CA LEU A 640 1.52 10.14 23.29
C LEU A 640 1.01 10.94 22.08
N ARG A 641 1.89 11.59 21.31
CA ARG A 641 1.49 12.23 20.05
C ARG A 641 0.97 11.23 19.03
N LEU A 642 1.56 10.03 18.96
CA LEU A 642 1.02 8.97 18.13
C LEU A 642 -0.40 8.60 18.57
N VAL A 643 -0.64 8.48 19.88
CA VAL A 643 -1.98 8.23 20.43
C VAL A 643 -2.96 9.36 20.08
N GLU A 644 -2.56 10.62 20.20
CA GLU A 644 -3.39 11.77 19.81
C GLU A 644 -3.73 11.74 18.32
N ARG A 645 -2.74 11.47 17.47
CA ARG A 645 -2.91 11.38 16.01
C ARG A 645 -3.85 10.24 15.61
N THR A 646 -3.68 9.05 16.17
CA THR A 646 -4.57 7.91 15.86
C THR A 646 -5.97 8.12 16.45
N SER A 647 -6.09 8.77 17.61
CA SER A 647 -7.40 9.11 18.20
C SER A 647 -8.15 10.15 17.36
N ALA A 648 -7.45 11.14 16.79
CA ALA A 648 -8.05 12.11 15.87
C ALA A 648 -8.57 11.42 14.60
N LEU A 649 -7.82 10.44 14.09
CA LEU A 649 -8.21 9.65 12.93
C LEU A 649 -9.47 8.82 13.21
N GLU A 650 -9.53 8.11 14.34
CA GLU A 650 -10.75 7.40 14.77
C GLU A 650 -11.94 8.34 14.89
N ALA A 651 -11.76 9.53 15.47
CA ALA A 651 -12.84 10.51 15.62
C ALA A 651 -13.38 11.04 14.28
N VAL A 652 -12.55 11.06 13.22
CA VAL A 652 -13.03 11.37 11.85
C VAL A 652 -13.87 10.22 11.33
N VAL A 653 -13.35 8.99 11.37
CA VAL A 653 -14.05 7.80 10.87
C VAL A 653 -15.38 7.57 11.59
N ASP A 654 -15.39 7.63 12.92
CA ASP A 654 -16.60 7.45 13.74
C ASP A 654 -17.65 8.54 13.46
N ARG A 655 -17.20 9.80 13.29
CA ARG A 655 -18.11 10.91 12.97
C ARG A 655 -18.75 10.71 11.61
N VAL A 656 -17.95 10.37 10.60
CA VAL A 656 -18.48 10.13 9.25
C VAL A 656 -19.42 8.93 9.26
N ALA A 657 -19.00 7.80 9.82
CA ALA A 657 -19.82 6.59 9.95
C ALA A 657 -21.16 6.86 10.66
N GLY A 658 -21.17 7.69 11.72
CA GLY A 658 -22.38 8.07 12.43
C GLY A 658 -23.38 8.92 11.61
N GLY A 659 -22.96 9.46 10.47
CA GLY A 659 -23.80 10.20 9.52
C GLY A 659 -24.28 9.38 8.32
N LEU A 660 -23.81 8.14 8.15
CA LEU A 660 -24.14 7.26 7.03
C LEU A 660 -25.34 6.34 7.34
N SER A 661 -25.85 5.64 6.33
CA SER A 661 -26.80 4.54 6.54
C SER A 661 -26.13 3.34 7.23
N GLU A 662 -26.91 2.36 7.71
CA GLU A 662 -26.35 1.17 8.36
C GLU A 662 -25.47 0.35 7.40
N ASP A 663 -25.90 0.20 6.14
CA ASP A 663 -25.15 -0.53 5.12
C ASP A 663 -23.88 0.19 4.71
N ASP A 664 -23.96 1.52 4.52
CA ASP A 664 -22.80 2.36 4.19
C ASP A 664 -21.76 2.35 5.32
N ALA A 665 -22.22 2.43 6.57
CA ALA A 665 -21.35 2.36 7.74
C ALA A 665 -20.72 0.98 7.92
N ALA A 666 -21.43 -0.09 7.54
CA ALA A 666 -20.89 -1.45 7.54
C ALA A 666 -19.79 -1.61 6.47
N ALA A 667 -20.03 -1.15 5.24
CA ALA A 667 -19.03 -1.15 4.17
C ALA A 667 -17.80 -0.30 4.56
N LEU A 668 -18.01 0.92 5.08
CA LEU A 668 -16.92 1.76 5.60
C LEU A 668 -16.11 1.05 6.68
N TYR A 669 -16.75 0.33 7.59
CA TYR A 669 -16.05 -0.41 8.64
C TYR A 669 -15.20 -1.56 8.09
N LEU A 670 -15.72 -2.31 7.11
CA LEU A 670 -15.02 -3.43 6.47
C LEU A 670 -13.79 -2.94 5.69
N GLU A 671 -13.95 -1.88 4.90
CA GLU A 671 -12.92 -1.42 3.98
C GLU A 671 -11.88 -0.50 4.62
N PHE A 672 -12.25 0.26 5.67
CA PHE A 672 -11.34 1.24 6.26
C PHE A 672 -11.44 1.40 7.79
N GLY A 673 -12.65 1.37 8.35
CA GLY A 673 -12.83 1.64 9.78
C GLY A 673 -12.07 0.66 10.67
N HIS A 674 -12.08 -0.63 10.35
CA HIS A 674 -11.31 -1.62 11.11
C HIS A 674 -9.81 -1.31 11.11
N HIS A 675 -9.23 -0.91 9.97
CA HIS A 675 -7.82 -0.53 9.88
C HIS A 675 -7.43 0.54 10.88
N VAL A 676 -8.22 1.61 10.93
CA VAL A 676 -7.96 2.78 11.79
C VAL A 676 -8.07 2.40 13.27
N HIS A 677 -9.16 1.74 13.66
CA HIS A 677 -9.37 1.36 15.05
C HIS A 677 -8.34 0.35 15.55
N SER A 678 -8.04 -0.66 14.74
CA SER A 678 -7.07 -1.70 15.06
C SER A 678 -5.65 -1.15 15.18
N TYR A 679 -5.23 -0.30 14.23
CA TYR A 679 -3.95 0.39 14.32
C TYR A 679 -3.87 1.30 15.55
N ALA A 680 -4.95 2.04 15.85
CA ALA A 680 -5.00 2.92 17.03
C ALA A 680 -4.90 2.12 18.34
N ALA A 681 -5.51 0.93 18.42
CA ALA A 681 -5.40 0.05 19.57
C ALA A 681 -3.96 -0.45 19.76
N VAL A 682 -3.30 -0.91 18.69
CA VAL A 682 -1.89 -1.30 18.72
C VAL A 682 -0.99 -0.12 19.12
N ALA A 683 -1.18 1.05 18.50
CA ALA A 683 -0.41 2.25 18.83
C ALA A 683 -0.54 2.64 20.30
N ARG A 684 -1.74 2.58 20.88
CA ARG A 684 -2.00 2.83 22.31
C ARG A 684 -1.34 1.81 23.21
N GLU A 685 -1.49 0.52 22.89
CA GLU A 685 -0.87 -0.57 23.63
C GLU A 685 0.63 -0.32 23.81
N TYR A 686 1.34 -0.04 22.71
CA TYR A 686 2.78 0.16 22.71
C TYR A 686 3.20 1.52 23.27
N ALA A 687 2.48 2.61 22.95
CA ALA A 687 2.77 3.93 23.52
C ALA A 687 2.68 3.91 25.05
N TYR A 688 1.60 3.33 25.60
CA TYR A 688 1.44 3.20 27.04
C TYR A 688 2.44 2.22 27.66
N PHE A 689 2.86 1.18 26.94
CA PHE A 689 3.96 0.34 27.39
C PHE A 689 5.29 1.12 27.52
N TRP A 690 5.61 1.99 26.55
CA TRP A 690 6.79 2.86 26.64
C TRP A 690 6.69 3.90 27.77
N LYS A 691 5.51 4.48 27.98
CA LYS A 691 5.23 5.34 29.14
C LYS A 691 5.37 4.60 30.47
N TYR A 692 4.90 3.35 30.54
CA TYR A 692 5.10 2.46 31.68
C TYR A 692 6.59 2.23 31.94
N ARG A 693 7.40 1.94 30.90
CA ARG A 693 8.85 1.75 31.05
C ARG A 693 9.56 2.98 31.58
N LEU A 694 9.21 4.16 31.07
CA LEU A 694 9.70 5.43 31.58
C LEU A 694 9.32 5.60 33.05
N ALA A 695 8.05 5.40 33.39
CA ALA A 695 7.53 5.50 34.74
C ALA A 695 8.24 4.53 35.70
N ALA A 696 8.44 3.27 35.28
CA ALA A 696 9.15 2.25 36.04
C ALA A 696 10.61 2.64 36.29
N ALA A 697 11.33 3.09 35.26
CA ALA A 697 12.73 3.51 35.38
C ALA A 697 12.90 4.73 36.31
N GLN A 698 11.87 5.58 36.39
CA GLN A 698 11.85 6.77 37.24
C GLN A 698 11.23 6.53 38.62
N GLY A 699 10.73 5.33 38.92
CA GLY A 699 10.11 4.98 40.21
C GLY A 699 8.70 5.53 40.42
N ARG A 700 7.98 5.87 39.34
CA ARG A 700 6.60 6.40 39.35
C ARG A 700 5.59 5.27 39.53
N ALA A 701 5.46 4.74 40.74
CA ALA A 701 4.64 3.56 41.00
C ALA A 701 3.16 3.72 40.56
N VAL A 702 2.54 4.87 40.86
CA VAL A 702 1.13 5.15 40.50
C VAL A 702 0.96 5.31 38.98
N SER A 703 1.81 6.12 38.33
CA SER A 703 1.76 6.28 36.87
C SER A 703 2.03 4.96 36.14
N ALA A 704 3.00 4.17 36.60
CA ALA A 704 3.31 2.87 36.01
C ALA A 704 2.11 1.92 36.08
N ALA A 705 1.40 1.88 37.21
CA ALA A 705 0.17 1.07 37.32
C ALA A 705 -0.93 1.54 36.36
N ALA A 706 -1.11 2.85 36.19
CA ALA A 706 -2.08 3.40 35.24
C ALA A 706 -1.73 3.10 33.79
N TYR A 707 -0.49 3.32 33.36
CA TYR A 707 -0.06 2.99 32.00
C TYR A 707 -0.09 1.49 31.71
N LYS A 708 0.23 0.63 32.68
CA LYS A 708 0.02 -0.82 32.56
C LYS A 708 -1.44 -1.11 32.24
N ARG A 709 -2.37 -0.55 33.01
CA ARG A 709 -3.82 -0.75 32.80
C ARG A 709 -4.26 -0.30 31.40
N LEU A 710 -3.90 0.93 31.00
CA LEU A 710 -4.27 1.47 29.69
C LEU A 710 -3.69 0.64 28.53
N SER A 711 -2.46 0.15 28.67
CA SER A 711 -1.83 -0.73 27.68
C SER A 711 -2.59 -2.05 27.54
N LEU A 712 -2.95 -2.70 28.66
CA LEU A 712 -3.72 -3.96 28.64
C LEU A 712 -5.17 -3.78 28.17
N GLU A 713 -5.80 -2.63 28.45
CA GLU A 713 -7.12 -2.28 27.90
C GLU A 713 -7.05 -2.15 26.38
N ALA A 714 -6.01 -1.51 25.85
CA ALA A 714 -5.78 -1.43 24.42
C ALA A 714 -5.50 -2.80 23.78
N ALA A 715 -4.77 -3.68 24.47
CA ALA A 715 -4.56 -5.06 24.05
C ALA A 715 -5.90 -5.84 23.94
N THR A 716 -6.77 -5.75 24.95
CA THR A 716 -8.12 -6.36 24.88
C THR A 716 -8.98 -5.76 23.77
N ARG A 717 -8.82 -4.46 23.49
CA ARG A 717 -9.57 -3.79 22.43
C ARG A 717 -9.27 -4.35 21.04
N ILE A 718 -8.06 -4.86 20.80
CA ILE A 718 -7.69 -5.48 19.52
C ILE A 718 -8.61 -6.66 19.23
N ASP A 719 -8.75 -7.59 20.18
CA ASP A 719 -9.64 -8.76 20.04
C ASP A 719 -11.10 -8.32 19.78
N GLU A 720 -11.59 -7.32 20.52
CA GLU A 720 -12.97 -6.84 20.35
C GLU A 720 -13.25 -6.28 18.95
N LEU A 721 -12.27 -5.61 18.34
CA LEU A 721 -12.38 -5.03 17.01
C LEU A 721 -12.44 -6.08 15.91
N GLU A 722 -11.73 -7.19 16.08
CA GLU A 722 -11.81 -8.35 15.19
C GLU A 722 -13.17 -9.03 15.27
N HIS A 723 -13.65 -9.29 16.50
CA HIS A 723 -14.98 -9.86 16.69
C HIS A 723 -16.07 -8.95 16.12
N ARG A 724 -15.89 -7.63 16.18
CA ARG A 724 -16.79 -6.68 15.51
C ARG A 724 -16.76 -6.86 14.00
N TYR A 725 -15.59 -7.01 13.37
CA TYR A 725 -15.46 -7.28 11.94
C TYR A 725 -16.17 -8.57 11.55
N TRP A 726 -15.90 -9.64 12.30
CA TRP A 726 -16.49 -10.96 12.10
C TRP A 726 -18.02 -10.96 12.21
N ALA A 727 -18.59 -10.05 13.00
CA ALA A 727 -20.04 -9.96 13.22
C ALA A 727 -20.81 -9.15 12.18
N VAL A 728 -20.12 -8.38 11.32
CA VAL A 728 -20.77 -7.52 10.30
C VAL A 728 -21.69 -8.35 9.40
N ASN A 729 -22.86 -7.77 9.08
CA ASN A 729 -23.86 -8.32 8.15
C ASN A 729 -24.28 -9.76 8.44
N GLY A 730 -24.56 -10.05 9.71
CA GLY A 730 -25.01 -11.38 10.15
C GLY A 730 -23.89 -12.41 10.20
N GLY A 731 -22.64 -11.94 10.31
CA GLY A 731 -21.47 -12.79 10.43
C GLY A 731 -20.86 -13.20 9.09
N LYS A 732 -21.08 -12.45 8.00
CA LYS A 732 -20.56 -12.79 6.67
C LYS A 732 -19.04 -12.95 6.69
N TRP A 733 -18.34 -12.14 7.47
CA TRP A 733 -16.88 -12.04 7.54
C TRP A 733 -16.25 -12.79 8.72
N ASP A 734 -16.99 -13.75 9.29
CA ASP A 734 -16.55 -14.53 10.45
C ASP A 734 -15.21 -15.25 10.19
N HIS A 735 -14.16 -14.84 10.92
CA HIS A 735 -12.77 -15.32 10.79
C HIS A 735 -12.07 -15.00 9.45
N ALA A 736 -12.61 -14.08 8.63
CA ALA A 736 -11.99 -13.65 7.37
C ALA A 736 -10.69 -12.85 7.54
N ILE A 737 -10.44 -12.32 8.74
CA ILE A 737 -9.23 -11.57 9.11
C ILE A 737 -8.77 -12.01 10.51
N GLY A 738 -7.52 -11.74 10.85
CA GLY A 738 -7.06 -11.79 12.23
C GLY A 738 -5.63 -11.29 12.44
N HIS A 739 -5.34 -10.81 13.63
CA HIS A 739 -4.07 -10.21 14.05
C HIS A 739 -2.98 -11.27 14.23
N SER A 740 -3.38 -12.55 14.21
CA SER A 740 -2.54 -13.74 14.24
C SER A 740 -2.89 -14.67 13.07
N HIS A 741 -1.92 -15.46 12.61
CA HIS A 741 -2.05 -16.37 11.46
C HIS A 741 -1.59 -17.78 11.87
N PRO A 742 -2.49 -18.58 12.49
CA PRO A 742 -2.16 -19.93 12.93
C PRO A 742 -2.16 -20.92 11.75
N ILE A 743 -1.17 -21.83 11.70
CA ILE A 743 -1.16 -22.94 10.76
C ILE A 743 -1.93 -24.13 11.35
N ALA A 744 -2.91 -24.65 10.62
CA ALA A 744 -3.70 -25.80 11.05
C ALA A 744 -2.79 -27.03 11.29
N GLY A 745 -2.84 -27.59 12.51
CA GLY A 745 -2.12 -28.81 12.87
C GLY A 745 -0.68 -28.61 13.36
N ASP A 746 -0.15 -27.39 13.36
CA ASP A 746 1.16 -27.08 13.92
C ASP A 746 1.11 -25.88 14.89
N PRO A 747 0.87 -26.13 16.20
CA PRO A 747 0.81 -25.06 17.20
C PRO A 747 2.17 -24.41 17.49
N TYR A 748 3.27 -24.92 16.91
CA TYR A 748 4.62 -24.37 17.06
C TYR A 748 5.07 -23.56 15.84
N ASN A 749 4.29 -23.58 14.75
CA ASN A 749 4.59 -22.93 13.48
C ASN A 749 3.55 -21.85 13.13
N SER A 750 2.99 -21.16 14.13
CA SER A 750 2.09 -20.02 13.93
C SER A 750 2.89 -18.72 13.73
N ASN A 751 2.47 -17.89 12.79
CA ASN A 751 2.88 -16.50 12.80
C ASN A 751 1.95 -15.76 13.76
N GLU A 752 2.47 -15.27 14.90
CA GLU A 752 1.66 -14.50 15.86
C GLU A 752 1.10 -13.20 15.24
N GLY A 753 1.59 -12.78 14.08
CA GLY A 753 1.25 -11.51 13.44
C GLY A 753 1.74 -10.36 14.32
N ILE A 754 0.81 -9.63 14.95
CA ILE A 754 1.15 -8.67 15.99
C ILE A 754 1.53 -9.39 17.29
N LEU A 755 2.42 -8.79 18.07
CA LEU A 755 2.63 -9.23 19.44
C LEU A 755 1.61 -8.50 20.34
N VAL A 756 0.73 -9.25 20.98
CA VAL A 756 -0.17 -8.71 22.02
C VAL A 756 0.51 -8.84 23.39
N LEU A 757 0.65 -7.74 24.11
CA LEU A 757 1.28 -7.65 25.42
C LEU A 757 0.34 -8.18 26.51
N ASP A 758 0.89 -8.99 27.41
CA ASP A 758 0.20 -9.51 28.58
C ASP A 758 0.83 -8.98 29.88
N GLU A 759 0.27 -9.39 31.02
CA GLU A 759 0.77 -8.98 32.33
C GLU A 759 2.25 -9.32 32.58
N SER A 760 2.80 -10.32 31.90
CA SER A 760 4.19 -10.77 32.09
C SER A 760 5.21 -9.71 31.64
N LYS A 761 4.80 -8.77 30.78
CA LYS A 761 5.65 -7.68 30.27
C LYS A 761 5.80 -6.53 31.26
N PHE A 762 5.02 -6.52 32.35
CA PHE A 762 4.97 -5.42 33.32
C PHE A 762 5.48 -5.85 34.69
N ALA A 763 6.75 -5.55 34.98
CA ALA A 763 7.32 -5.74 36.31
C ALA A 763 6.68 -4.82 37.37
N PRO A 764 6.49 -5.30 38.62
CA PRO A 764 6.05 -4.43 39.71
C PRO A 764 7.03 -3.28 39.95
N VAL A 765 6.50 -2.06 40.08
CA VAL A 765 7.29 -0.86 40.41
C VAL A 765 7.12 -0.57 41.89
N ALA A 766 8.22 -0.59 42.65
CA ALA A 766 8.19 -0.31 44.07
C ALA A 766 7.89 1.18 44.31
N SER A 767 7.03 1.47 45.29
CA SER A 767 6.81 2.82 45.80
C SER A 767 7.74 3.13 46.98
N LEU A 768 8.04 4.40 47.18
CA LEU A 768 8.75 4.89 48.35
C LEU A 768 7.78 5.01 49.54
N GLY A 769 8.24 4.53 50.70
CA GLY A 769 7.52 4.65 51.97
C GLY A 769 7.50 6.08 52.50
N ASP A 770 6.68 6.31 53.53
CA ASP A 770 6.53 7.62 54.16
C ASP A 770 7.77 8.08 54.95
N ASP A 771 8.70 7.17 55.20
CA ASP A 771 9.99 7.40 55.85
C ASP A 771 11.04 8.01 54.92
N ALA A 772 10.86 7.90 53.59
CA ALA A 772 11.74 8.54 52.63
C ALA A 772 11.58 10.09 52.66
N PRO A 773 12.67 10.87 52.52
CA PRO A 773 12.58 12.32 52.47
C PRO A 773 11.60 12.80 51.38
N ILE A 774 10.77 13.79 51.69
CA ILE A 774 9.73 14.26 50.76
C ILE A 774 10.31 14.78 49.43
N SER A 775 11.52 15.34 49.46
CA SER A 775 12.27 15.74 48.26
C SER A 775 12.68 14.59 47.35
N VAL A 776 12.74 13.35 47.86
CA VAL A 776 13.03 12.13 47.11
C VAL A 776 11.75 11.46 46.63
N ARG A 777 10.65 11.61 47.39
CA ARG A 777 9.32 11.08 47.04
C ARG A 777 8.67 11.86 45.88
N LEU A 778 8.92 13.17 45.79
CA LEU A 778 8.61 13.95 44.60
C LEU A 778 9.76 13.83 43.60
N GLY A 779 9.45 13.58 42.33
CA GLY A 779 10.40 13.64 41.24
C GLY A 779 9.94 14.56 40.12
N ALA A 780 10.86 14.95 39.25
CA ALA A 780 10.50 15.59 37.99
C ALA A 780 11.48 15.19 36.87
N SER A 781 11.00 15.16 35.63
CA SER A 781 11.81 14.96 34.42
C SER A 781 11.53 16.05 33.41
N ALA A 782 12.53 16.43 32.63
CA ALA A 782 12.36 17.33 31.49
C ALA A 782 12.15 16.53 30.19
N GLU A 783 11.52 17.17 29.22
CA GLU A 783 11.53 16.71 27.83
C GLU A 783 12.94 16.35 27.34
N GLY A 784 13.03 15.33 26.49
CA GLY A 784 14.27 14.76 25.97
C GLY A 784 15.07 13.94 26.98
N ARG A 785 14.55 13.70 28.20
CA ARG A 785 15.30 13.03 29.27
C ARG A 785 14.56 11.82 29.85
N TRP A 786 15.20 10.66 29.71
CA TRP A 786 14.79 9.44 30.40
C TRP A 786 15.06 9.50 31.92
N ALA A 787 16.23 10.04 32.29
CA ALA A 787 16.61 10.17 33.70
C ALA A 787 15.95 11.40 34.34
N ALA A 788 15.37 11.20 35.52
CA ALA A 788 14.76 12.27 36.30
C ALA A 788 15.81 13.13 37.06
N GLY A 789 15.41 14.34 37.45
CA GLY A 789 16.13 15.21 38.38
C GLY A 789 16.94 16.33 37.74
N SER A 790 17.32 16.20 36.47
CA SER A 790 18.00 17.27 35.72
C SER A 790 17.83 17.15 34.21
N GLY A 791 18.07 18.25 33.50
CA GLY A 791 17.88 18.35 32.06
C GLY A 791 18.11 19.78 31.56
N THR A 792 18.16 19.95 30.24
CA THR A 792 18.32 21.24 29.59
C THR A 792 17.22 21.42 28.56
N LEU A 793 16.48 22.51 28.65
CA LEU A 793 15.49 22.93 27.65
C LEU A 793 16.08 24.08 26.84
N ARG A 794 15.95 24.03 25.51
CA ARG A 794 16.50 25.04 24.60
C ARG A 794 15.37 25.74 23.88
N PHE A 795 15.40 27.07 23.86
CA PHE A 795 14.40 27.88 23.17
C PHE A 795 15.09 28.84 22.20
N SER A 796 14.53 28.94 21.01
CA SER A 796 14.92 29.93 20.01
C SER A 796 13.75 30.84 19.71
N ALA A 797 13.97 32.15 19.69
CA ALA A 797 12.95 33.14 19.36
C ALA A 797 12.38 32.96 17.94
N ALA A 798 13.18 32.41 17.01
CA ALA A 798 12.78 32.17 15.62
C ALA A 798 11.80 30.99 15.49
N PHE A 799 11.87 30.02 16.40
CA PHE A 799 11.02 28.83 16.40
C PHE A 799 9.85 28.96 17.37
N GLY A 800 10.07 29.64 18.51
CA GLY A 800 9.12 29.65 19.61
C GLY A 800 8.92 28.26 20.22
N GLY A 801 7.77 28.04 20.85
CA GLY A 801 7.32 26.71 21.26
C GLY A 801 7.21 26.50 22.76
N LEU A 802 6.66 25.32 23.10
CA LEU A 802 6.51 24.86 24.46
C LEU A 802 7.33 23.59 24.62
N HIS A 803 8.14 23.57 25.66
CA HIS A 803 8.67 22.32 26.20
C HIS A 803 7.82 21.87 27.37
N TYR A 804 8.16 20.73 27.97
CA TYR A 804 7.53 20.30 29.20
C TYR A 804 8.50 19.78 30.26
N ILE A 805 8.03 19.85 31.51
CA ILE A 805 8.53 19.03 32.61
C ILE A 805 7.36 18.22 33.18
N ASP A 806 7.60 16.95 33.48
CA ASP A 806 6.64 16.10 34.18
C ASP A 806 7.03 16.06 35.65
N VAL A 807 6.18 16.61 36.52
CA VAL A 807 6.28 16.50 37.99
C VAL A 807 5.52 15.26 38.43
N PHE A 808 6.09 14.41 39.28
CA PHE A 808 5.52 13.11 39.56
C PHE A 808 5.77 12.56 40.96
N ASN A 809 4.91 11.64 41.36
CA ASN A 809 4.93 10.99 42.65
C ASN A 809 5.61 9.61 42.59
N ARG A 810 6.57 9.36 43.50
CA ARG A 810 7.23 8.06 43.70
C ARG A 810 6.67 7.30 44.91
N SER A 811 5.74 7.90 45.65
CA SER A 811 5.03 7.31 46.77
C SER A 811 3.57 7.00 46.38
N LEU A 812 2.75 6.58 47.35
CA LEU A 812 1.31 6.31 47.14
C LEU A 812 0.40 7.47 47.56
N SER A 813 0.85 8.30 48.49
CA SER A 813 0.08 9.45 48.98
C SER A 813 0.35 10.67 48.10
N PRO A 814 -0.67 11.50 47.77
CA PRO A 814 -0.46 12.73 47.02
C PRO A 814 0.55 13.67 47.67
N LEU A 815 1.32 14.39 46.85
CA LEU A 815 2.36 15.33 47.30
C LEU A 815 2.08 16.74 46.80
N ASP A 816 2.23 17.72 47.68
CA ASP A 816 2.25 19.14 47.31
C ASP A 816 3.61 19.50 46.70
N TRP A 817 3.59 20.35 45.68
CA TRP A 817 4.78 20.81 44.99
C TRP A 817 4.66 22.28 44.59
N ARG A 818 5.82 22.92 44.42
CA ARG A 818 5.97 24.22 43.76
C ARG A 818 7.20 24.26 42.85
N ILE A 819 7.22 25.21 41.94
CA ILE A 819 8.30 25.47 41.01
C ILE A 819 8.79 26.90 41.20
N GLU A 820 10.09 27.06 41.35
CA GLU A 820 10.76 28.36 41.26
C GLU A 820 11.46 28.46 39.90
N ALA A 821 11.23 29.54 39.16
CA ALA A 821 11.85 29.79 37.87
C ALA A 821 12.24 31.27 37.70
N ASP A 822 13.20 31.55 36.82
CA ASP A 822 13.56 32.93 36.46
C ASP A 822 12.37 33.67 35.81
N PRO A 823 12.21 35.00 35.99
CA PRO A 823 10.98 35.72 35.63
C PRO A 823 10.57 35.75 34.16
N TRP A 824 11.49 35.39 33.25
CA TRP A 824 11.28 35.28 31.81
C TRP A 824 10.86 33.87 31.37
N ILE A 825 10.90 32.89 32.28
CA ILE A 825 10.39 31.54 32.04
C ILE A 825 8.90 31.53 32.39
N VAL A 826 8.07 31.07 31.46
CA VAL A 826 6.62 30.99 31.61
C VAL A 826 6.23 29.53 31.86
N LEU A 827 5.48 29.29 32.94
CA LEU A 827 5.00 27.96 33.32
C LEU A 827 3.47 27.92 33.25
N SER A 828 2.90 26.80 32.81
CA SER A 828 1.43 26.62 32.89
C SER A 828 0.91 26.42 34.32
N ALA A 829 1.77 26.02 35.24
CA ALA A 829 1.51 25.94 36.67
C ALA A 829 2.83 26.03 37.45
N ASP A 830 2.83 26.78 38.55
CA ASP A 830 3.98 26.96 39.44
C ASP A 830 3.79 26.28 40.81
N ALA A 831 2.62 25.74 41.10
CA ALA A 831 2.35 24.90 42.27
C ALA A 831 1.16 23.97 42.04
N GLY A 832 1.05 22.94 42.86
CA GLY A 832 -0.10 22.03 42.84
C GLY A 832 0.06 20.82 43.74
N VAL A 833 -0.88 19.88 43.58
CA VAL A 833 -0.86 18.55 44.20
C VAL A 833 -0.64 17.53 43.09
N VAL A 834 0.18 16.51 43.32
CA VAL A 834 0.38 15.41 42.38
C VAL A 834 0.09 14.06 43.03
N ALA A 835 -0.88 13.32 42.49
CA ALA A 835 -1.20 11.96 42.89
C ALA A 835 -0.36 10.94 42.11
N ALA A 836 -0.40 11.00 40.78
CA ALA A 836 0.46 10.20 39.89
C ALA A 836 1.52 11.08 39.22
N GLU A 837 1.09 11.95 38.30
CA GLU A 837 1.95 12.88 37.59
C GLU A 837 1.19 14.08 37.04
N ARG A 838 1.93 15.15 36.75
CA ARG A 838 1.43 16.39 36.19
C ARG A 838 2.44 16.96 35.21
N ARG A 839 2.00 17.20 33.97
CA ARG A 839 2.77 17.92 32.98
C ARG A 839 2.65 19.43 33.20
N VAL A 840 3.79 20.10 33.25
CA VAL A 840 3.90 21.56 33.28
C VAL A 840 4.58 21.98 31.99
N THR A 841 3.91 22.78 31.17
CA THR A 841 4.52 23.31 29.96
C THR A 841 5.41 24.49 30.32
N VAL A 842 6.53 24.61 29.61
CA VAL A 842 7.57 25.61 29.81
C VAL A 842 7.68 26.40 28.51
N GLY A 843 7.54 27.71 28.60
CA GLY A 843 7.75 28.66 27.51
C GLY A 843 8.63 29.82 27.95
N VAL A 844 8.81 30.78 27.05
CA VAL A 844 9.66 31.97 27.26
C VAL A 844 8.86 33.23 26.98
N ASP A 845 8.90 34.18 27.92
CA ASP A 845 8.48 35.57 27.71
C ASP A 845 9.68 36.33 27.13
N TYR A 846 9.69 36.47 25.80
CA TYR A 846 10.81 37.09 25.08
C TYR A 846 10.95 38.59 25.39
N ASP A 847 9.89 39.30 25.76
CA ASP A 847 10.00 40.72 26.14
C ASP A 847 10.79 40.87 27.45
N ARG A 848 10.54 39.97 28.41
CA ARG A 848 11.32 39.91 29.65
C ARG A 848 12.73 39.36 29.43
N LEU A 849 12.88 38.38 28.54
CA LEU A 849 14.18 37.81 28.19
C LEU A 849 15.09 38.88 27.60
N ASP A 850 14.61 39.61 26.58
CA ASP A 850 15.37 40.65 25.88
C ASP A 850 15.77 41.79 26.82
N ALA A 851 14.96 42.09 27.85
CA ALA A 851 15.27 43.09 28.86
C ALA A 851 16.41 42.68 29.81
N VAL A 852 16.66 41.38 29.99
CA VAL A 852 17.73 40.86 30.87
C VAL A 852 18.92 40.29 30.09
N ALA A 853 18.75 40.00 28.80
CA ALA A 853 19.80 39.52 27.92
C ALA A 853 20.86 40.59 27.69
N SER A 854 22.13 40.18 27.71
CA SER A 854 23.28 41.07 27.46
C SER A 854 23.76 40.93 26.01
N GLY A 855 23.04 41.57 25.08
CA GLY A 855 23.35 41.50 23.64
C GLY A 855 22.95 40.17 23.00
N ALA A 856 23.68 39.73 21.98
CA ALA A 856 23.38 38.55 21.16
C ALA A 856 23.90 37.22 21.76
N ALA A 857 23.90 37.07 23.09
CA ALA A 857 24.30 35.83 23.75
C ALA A 857 23.07 35.11 24.34
N PRO A 858 22.98 33.76 24.26
CA PRO A 858 21.89 33.03 24.89
C PRO A 858 21.83 33.26 26.41
N ALA A 859 20.64 33.49 26.93
CA ALA A 859 20.40 33.61 28.37
C ALA A 859 20.25 32.22 29.00
N ILE A 860 20.76 32.07 30.22
CA ILE A 860 20.70 30.83 31.00
C ILE A 860 19.83 31.06 32.22
N GLY A 861 18.75 30.29 32.32
CA GLY A 861 17.80 30.30 33.43
C GLY A 861 17.72 28.95 34.14
N THR A 862 17.09 28.95 35.30
CA THR A 862 16.95 27.77 36.16
C THR A 862 15.49 27.55 36.54
N ILE A 863 15.07 26.28 36.51
CA ILE A 863 13.80 25.82 37.09
C ILE A 863 14.13 24.88 38.25
N ARG A 864 13.56 25.11 39.44
CA ARG A 864 13.69 24.26 40.63
C ARG A 864 12.34 23.71 41.04
N VAL A 865 12.20 22.39 41.03
CA VAL A 865 10.99 21.71 41.51
C VAL A 865 11.17 21.34 42.97
N ILE A 866 10.26 21.77 43.83
CA ILE A 866 10.38 21.68 45.29
C ILE A 866 9.13 21.00 45.86
N ALA A 867 9.34 19.98 46.68
CA ALA A 867 8.26 19.35 47.43
C ALA A 867 7.86 20.18 48.65
N VAL A 868 6.57 20.22 48.96
CA VAL A 868 6.02 20.97 50.08
C VAL A 868 5.42 19.98 51.10
N ASP A 869 5.77 20.16 52.37
CA ASP A 869 5.25 19.32 53.45
C ASP A 869 3.81 19.70 53.83
N ALA A 870 3.13 18.84 54.60
CA ALA A 870 1.75 19.06 55.03
C ALA A 870 1.53 20.32 55.90
N SER A 871 2.62 20.95 56.39
CA SER A 871 2.57 22.23 57.10
C SER A 871 2.79 23.45 56.21
N GLY A 872 2.93 23.23 54.90
CA GLY A 872 3.21 24.27 53.90
C GLY A 872 4.67 24.70 53.85
N ARG A 873 5.61 23.91 54.40
CA ARG A 873 7.05 24.23 54.37
C ARG A 873 7.74 23.48 53.24
N ASP A 874 8.67 24.17 52.60
CA ASP A 874 9.48 23.60 51.53
C ASP A 874 10.46 22.55 52.06
N ALA A 875 10.74 21.56 51.23
CA ALA A 875 11.83 20.63 51.48
C ALA A 875 13.19 21.34 51.45
N ASP A 876 14.15 20.85 52.24
CA ASP A 876 15.49 21.44 52.39
C ASP A 876 16.30 21.46 51.07
N ALA A 877 15.94 20.62 50.10
CA ALA A 877 16.57 20.56 48.79
C ALA A 877 15.52 20.38 47.68
N PRO A 878 15.74 20.95 46.48
CA PRO A 878 14.85 20.73 45.35
C PRO A 878 14.89 19.26 44.90
N SER A 879 13.74 18.75 44.49
CA SER A 879 13.57 17.42 43.90
C SER A 879 14.17 17.30 42.50
N ALA A 880 14.22 18.41 41.77
CA ALA A 880 14.86 18.50 40.45
C ALA A 880 15.32 19.92 40.14
N VAL A 881 16.37 20.04 39.32
CA VAL A 881 16.87 21.33 38.80
C VAL A 881 17.10 21.21 37.30
N PHE A 882 16.43 22.06 36.53
CA PHE A 882 16.57 22.12 35.07
C PHE A 882 17.20 23.43 34.63
N THR A 883 18.00 23.36 33.57
CA THR A 883 18.59 24.53 32.91
C THR A 883 17.72 24.91 31.72
N VAL A 884 17.40 26.19 31.57
CA VAL A 884 16.75 26.73 30.37
C VAL A 884 17.77 27.59 29.64
N ILE A 885 18.03 27.28 28.38
CA ILE A 885 18.87 28.10 27.50
C ILE A 885 17.95 28.74 26.47
N ALA A 886 17.84 30.06 26.47
CA ALA A 886 16.95 30.77 25.55
C ALA A 886 17.73 31.82 24.74
N GLU A 887 17.58 31.76 23.43
CA GLU A 887 18.17 32.73 22.50
C GLU A 887 17.29 33.99 22.44
N PRO A 888 17.80 35.19 22.75
CA PRO A 888 17.04 36.43 22.62
C PRO A 888 16.74 36.76 21.16
N ARG A 889 15.77 37.64 20.91
CA ARG A 889 15.37 38.03 19.54
C ARG A 889 16.50 38.63 18.72
N ALA A 890 17.50 39.21 19.38
CA ALA A 890 18.70 39.75 18.72
C ALA A 890 19.60 38.69 18.05
N ILE A 891 19.40 37.40 18.34
CA ILE A 891 20.08 36.26 17.69
C ILE A 891 19.23 35.67 16.55
N ALA A 892 17.90 35.89 16.58
CA ALA A 892 17.02 35.46 15.50
C ALA A 892 17.45 36.13 14.18
N PRO A 893 17.35 35.43 13.04
CA PRO A 893 17.81 35.95 11.77
C PRO A 893 17.19 37.32 11.48
N VAL A 894 18.06 38.28 11.17
CA VAL A 894 17.69 39.65 10.81
C VAL A 894 17.04 39.61 9.41
N ASP A 895 15.82 40.16 9.33
CA ASP A 895 15.01 40.43 8.14
C ASP A 895 15.06 39.37 7.02
N ALA A 896 14.18 38.35 7.13
CA ALA A 896 13.86 37.43 6.03
C ALA A 896 13.41 38.19 4.76
N ASP A 897 12.80 39.37 4.90
CA ASP A 897 12.46 40.27 3.80
C ASP A 897 13.70 40.65 2.95
N ASP A 898 14.83 41.01 3.57
CA ASP A 898 16.05 41.41 2.86
C ASP A 898 16.74 40.21 2.18
N ALA A 899 16.76 39.02 2.81
CA ALA A 899 17.38 37.82 2.22
C ALA A 899 16.59 37.26 1.03
N VAL A 900 15.26 37.36 1.09
CA VAL A 900 14.34 36.91 0.04
C VAL A 900 14.29 37.93 -1.12
N ASP A 901 14.53 39.23 -0.85
CA ASP A 901 14.59 40.27 -1.88
C ASP A 901 15.99 40.51 -2.50
N GLU A 902 17.10 40.42 -1.74
CA GLU A 902 18.47 40.61 -2.26
C GLU A 902 18.94 39.46 -3.16
N ALA A 903 18.42 38.24 -2.97
CA ALA A 903 18.82 37.04 -3.73
C ALA A 903 17.80 36.60 -4.80
N GLY A 904 16.63 37.24 -4.90
CA GLY A 904 15.59 36.86 -5.87
C GLY A 904 14.93 35.50 -5.61
N ILE A 905 14.98 35.00 -4.38
CA ILE A 905 14.50 33.66 -3.99
C ILE A 905 12.97 33.69 -3.79
N SER A 906 12.27 32.72 -4.39
CA SER A 906 10.80 32.58 -4.26
C SER A 906 10.35 31.43 -3.36
N GLY A 907 11.23 30.47 -3.06
CA GLY A 907 10.92 29.30 -2.21
C GLY A 907 11.13 29.53 -0.71
N PRO A 908 10.83 28.50 0.12
CA PRO A 908 10.99 28.57 1.58
C PRO A 908 12.46 28.73 1.98
N VAL A 909 12.72 29.40 3.10
CA VAL A 909 14.06 29.53 3.72
C VAL A 909 14.01 29.10 5.19
N PHE A 910 15.10 28.51 5.69
CA PHE A 910 15.18 27.87 7.00
C PHE A 910 16.12 28.59 7.95
N ALA A 911 15.91 28.42 9.26
CA ALA A 911 16.83 28.92 10.29
C ALA A 911 17.24 27.83 11.28
N GLU A 912 18.52 27.88 11.72
CA GLU A 912 18.98 27.10 12.88
C GLU A 912 18.19 27.50 14.12
N ALA A 913 17.62 26.52 14.82
CA ALA A 913 16.87 26.73 16.05
C ALA A 913 17.02 25.54 17.00
N ASN A 914 17.10 25.83 18.30
CA ASN A 914 17.19 24.82 19.36
C ASN A 914 18.37 23.83 19.22
N GLY A 915 19.40 24.19 18.46
CA GLY A 915 20.55 23.34 18.16
C GLY A 915 20.34 22.38 16.96
N LEU A 916 19.36 22.67 16.10
CA LEU A 916 18.93 21.84 14.99
C LEU A 916 18.67 22.66 13.72
N VAL A 917 18.86 22.02 12.57
CA VAL A 917 18.27 22.38 11.28
C VAL A 917 17.56 21.15 10.74
N ILE A 918 16.23 21.15 10.73
CA ILE A 918 15.40 20.06 10.20
C ILE A 918 14.68 20.57 8.96
N ILE A 919 14.79 19.85 7.86
CA ILE A 919 14.26 20.23 6.55
C ILE A 919 13.49 19.05 5.99
N ASP A 920 12.19 19.22 5.73
CA ASP A 920 11.42 18.23 5.00
C ASP A 920 11.74 18.37 3.50
N ALA A 921 12.05 17.25 2.85
CA ALA A 921 12.62 17.25 1.50
C ALA A 921 11.79 18.00 0.43
N PRO A 922 10.43 17.94 0.44
CA PRO A 922 9.62 18.69 -0.52
C PRO A 922 9.78 20.22 -0.44
N HIS A 923 10.26 20.78 0.68
CA HIS A 923 10.38 22.21 0.91
C HIS A 923 11.72 22.79 0.42
N ALA A 924 12.14 22.43 -0.79
CA ALA A 924 13.33 23.02 -1.41
C ALA A 924 13.13 24.51 -1.70
N SER A 925 14.12 25.33 -1.39
CA SER A 925 14.15 26.76 -1.74
C SER A 925 14.20 26.97 -3.25
N GLU A 926 14.91 26.08 -3.94
CA GLU A 926 15.05 26.06 -5.39
C GLU A 926 15.31 24.63 -5.88
N LEU A 927 14.69 24.26 -7.01
CA LEU A 927 14.95 23.03 -7.73
C LEU A 927 15.58 23.39 -9.08
N VAL A 928 16.82 22.96 -9.29
CA VAL A 928 17.57 23.19 -10.53
C VAL A 928 17.54 21.90 -11.34
N ALA A 929 17.02 21.97 -12.57
CA ALA A 929 17.05 20.85 -13.51
C ALA A 929 18.48 20.61 -14.02
N GLY A 930 18.83 19.34 -14.22
CA GLY A 930 20.10 18.95 -14.84
C GLY A 930 20.11 19.25 -16.34
N GLU A 931 21.31 19.39 -16.90
CA GLU A 931 21.50 19.58 -18.35
C GLU A 931 21.03 18.36 -19.17
N ASP A 932 20.95 17.19 -18.54
CA ASP A 932 20.41 15.95 -19.08
C ASP A 932 18.87 15.87 -19.03
N GLY A 933 18.20 16.91 -18.51
CA GLY A 933 16.75 16.97 -18.35
C GLY A 933 16.23 16.27 -17.10
N ALA A 934 17.11 15.70 -16.27
CA ALA A 934 16.72 15.16 -14.99
C ALA A 934 16.31 16.26 -14.01
N HIS A 935 15.41 15.94 -13.09
CA HIS A 935 14.89 16.90 -12.13
C HIS A 935 14.43 16.20 -10.87
N TRP A 936 14.35 16.97 -9.80
CA TRP A 936 13.71 16.57 -8.56
C TRP A 936 12.23 16.95 -8.59
N ALA A 937 11.36 16.09 -8.06
CA ALA A 937 9.95 16.41 -7.87
C ALA A 937 9.45 15.87 -6.53
N ALA A 938 8.50 16.58 -5.93
CA ALA A 938 7.89 16.19 -4.68
C ALA A 938 6.93 15.01 -4.90
N VAL A 939 7.00 14.04 -3.99
CA VAL A 939 6.07 12.92 -3.88
C VAL A 939 5.35 13.07 -2.54
N PRO A 940 4.11 13.60 -2.53
CA PRO A 940 3.33 13.75 -1.31
C PRO A 940 3.13 12.40 -0.63
N SER A 941 3.14 12.42 0.70
CA SER A 941 2.80 11.26 1.53
C SER A 941 3.67 10.01 1.30
N LEU A 942 4.86 10.13 0.67
CA LEU A 942 5.88 9.08 0.61
C LEU A 942 6.87 9.22 1.78
N GLY A 943 7.13 8.11 2.48
CA GLY A 943 8.00 8.06 3.66
C GLY A 943 7.29 8.45 4.96
N PRO A 944 8.05 8.65 6.05
CA PRO A 944 7.50 8.83 7.40
C PRO A 944 7.07 10.28 7.73
N ARG A 945 7.31 11.25 6.84
CA ARG A 945 7.08 12.70 7.07
C ARG A 945 6.01 13.24 6.12
N VAL A 946 6.01 14.54 5.80
CA VAL A 946 4.98 15.16 4.92
C VAL A 946 5.03 14.67 3.48
N GLY A 947 6.18 14.14 3.06
CA GLY A 947 6.41 13.59 1.73
C GLY A 947 7.91 13.40 1.50
N SER A 948 8.27 13.08 0.27
CA SER A 948 9.66 12.92 -0.15
C SER A 948 9.96 13.74 -1.40
N LEU A 949 11.24 13.98 -1.67
CA LEU A 949 11.71 14.50 -2.96
C LEU A 949 12.36 13.34 -3.71
N LYS A 950 11.94 13.08 -4.96
CA LYS A 950 12.43 11.98 -5.81
C LYS A 950 13.06 12.53 -7.10
N ALA A 951 14.13 11.89 -7.56
CA ALA A 951 14.78 12.20 -8.83
C ALA A 951 14.11 11.48 -10.01
N TYR A 952 13.86 12.21 -11.10
CA TYR A 952 13.29 11.72 -12.36
C TYR A 952 14.14 12.14 -13.57
N PRO A 953 14.06 11.43 -14.72
CA PRO A 953 13.29 10.21 -14.93
C PRO A 953 13.89 9.00 -14.19
N ASP A 954 13.10 7.93 -14.05
CA ASP A 954 13.45 6.72 -13.29
C ASP A 954 14.58 5.88 -13.92
N ASP A 955 14.97 6.19 -15.16
CA ASP A 955 15.98 5.48 -15.94
C ASP A 955 17.17 6.37 -16.33
N ALA A 956 17.34 7.51 -15.65
CA ALA A 956 18.41 8.44 -15.96
C ALA A 956 19.81 7.85 -15.70
N ASP A 957 20.80 8.31 -16.46
CA ASP A 957 22.18 7.87 -16.32
C ASP A 957 22.81 8.32 -14.98
N HIS A 958 23.73 7.50 -14.48
CA HIS A 958 24.54 7.84 -13.30
C HIS A 958 25.41 9.07 -13.54
N VAL A 959 25.56 9.93 -12.52
CA VAL A 959 26.45 11.10 -12.55
C VAL A 959 27.64 10.94 -11.60
N ASP A 960 28.83 11.10 -12.16
CA ASP A 960 30.06 11.15 -11.39
C ASP A 960 30.26 12.49 -10.66
N PRO A 961 31.04 12.53 -9.56
CA PRO A 961 31.26 13.75 -8.77
C PRO A 961 31.83 14.94 -9.57
N ALA A 962 32.53 14.70 -10.66
CA ALA A 962 33.08 15.75 -11.52
C ALA A 962 32.00 16.56 -12.24
N ASP A 963 30.81 15.98 -12.42
CA ASP A 963 29.71 16.54 -13.22
C ASP A 963 28.51 16.97 -12.36
N PHE A 964 28.63 16.95 -11.02
CA PHE A 964 27.58 17.40 -10.11
C PHE A 964 27.14 18.85 -10.33
N ALA A 965 27.98 19.71 -10.89
CA ALA A 965 27.56 21.07 -11.24
C ALA A 965 26.49 21.12 -12.34
N HIS A 966 26.37 20.05 -13.14
CA HIS A 966 25.48 19.95 -14.32
C HIS A 966 24.27 19.03 -14.10
N THR A 967 24.21 18.32 -12.96
CA THR A 967 23.10 17.43 -12.60
C THR A 967 21.95 18.19 -11.93
N ALA A 968 20.82 17.51 -11.72
CA ALA A 968 19.70 18.05 -10.97
C ALA A 968 20.08 18.35 -9.50
N GLN A 969 19.72 19.53 -9.01
CA GLN A 969 20.03 19.98 -7.64
C GLN A 969 18.76 20.37 -6.90
N ALA A 970 18.68 20.01 -5.62
CA ALA A 970 17.72 20.57 -4.68
C ALA A 970 18.48 21.45 -3.68
N ARG A 971 18.16 22.75 -3.66
CA ARG A 971 18.83 23.74 -2.82
C ARG A 971 17.93 24.15 -1.67
N TYR A 972 18.49 24.14 -0.46
CA TYR A 972 17.82 24.56 0.76
C TYR A 972 18.61 25.70 1.39
N ARG A 973 18.05 26.90 1.40
CA ARG A 973 18.65 28.09 1.98
C ARG A 973 18.47 28.06 3.50
N VAL A 974 19.57 28.05 4.24
CA VAL A 974 19.59 27.93 5.71
C VAL A 974 20.40 29.07 6.32
N HIS A 975 19.85 29.71 7.36
CA HIS A 975 20.60 30.63 8.21
C HIS A 975 21.17 29.90 9.43
N PHE A 976 22.48 29.65 9.43
CA PHE A 976 23.19 29.10 10.58
C PHE A 976 23.57 30.20 11.57
N THR A 977 23.22 30.05 12.84
CA THR A 977 23.65 30.95 13.92
C THR A 977 25.01 30.55 14.48
N SER A 978 25.46 29.33 14.20
CA SER A 978 26.75 28.79 14.61
C SER A 978 27.62 28.34 13.42
N ALA A 979 28.94 28.31 13.63
CA ALA A 979 29.91 27.77 12.67
C ALA A 979 30.64 26.57 13.26
N GLY A 980 31.01 25.61 12.42
CA GLY A 980 31.67 24.39 12.83
C GLY A 980 31.40 23.25 11.87
N ARG A 981 31.95 22.08 12.23
CA ARG A 981 31.60 20.81 11.61
C ARG A 981 30.39 20.24 12.34
N PHE A 982 29.28 20.08 11.64
CA PHE A 982 28.05 19.53 12.17
C PHE A 982 27.80 18.11 11.64
N HIS A 983 27.21 17.28 12.49
CA HIS A 983 26.70 15.96 12.09
C HIS A 983 25.31 16.16 11.49
N GLY A 984 25.00 15.38 10.45
CA GLY A 984 23.67 15.33 9.90
C GLY A 984 23.23 13.92 9.56
N VAL A 985 21.92 13.76 9.42
CA VAL A 985 21.26 12.53 9.03
C VAL A 985 20.39 12.83 7.81
N PHE A 986 20.60 12.09 6.73
CA PHE A 986 19.81 12.13 5.52
C PHE A 986 18.82 10.96 5.55
N LEU A 987 17.53 11.24 5.58
CA LEU A 987 16.48 10.22 5.66
C LEU A 987 16.07 9.77 4.25
N ARG A 988 16.75 8.76 3.73
CA ARG A 988 16.52 8.19 2.39
C ARG A 988 15.36 7.18 2.44
N ILE A 989 14.53 7.15 1.40
CA ILE A 989 13.59 6.05 1.16
C ILE A 989 14.39 4.82 0.72
N PRO A 990 14.22 3.63 1.34
CA PRO A 990 15.12 2.49 1.13
C PRO A 990 14.85 1.74 -0.19
N THR A 991 14.58 2.47 -1.27
CA THR A 991 14.47 1.96 -2.64
C THR A 991 15.75 1.19 -3.01
N LEU A 992 15.64 0.12 -3.79
CA LEU A 992 16.80 -0.66 -4.22
C LEU A 992 17.14 -0.36 -5.68
N ASN A 993 18.42 -0.47 -6.03
CA ASN A 993 18.93 -0.40 -7.40
C ASN A 993 18.48 0.84 -8.19
N GLU A 994 18.81 2.04 -7.70
CA GLU A 994 18.43 3.37 -8.21
C GLU A 994 19.04 3.72 -9.60
N GLY A 995 19.14 2.77 -10.53
CA GLY A 995 19.69 3.01 -11.88
C GLY A 995 19.60 1.81 -12.82
N PRO A 996 19.84 2.02 -14.14
CA PRO A 996 19.63 0.99 -15.17
C PRO A 996 20.82 0.04 -15.40
N ASN A 997 22.00 0.32 -14.84
CA ASN A 997 23.25 -0.37 -15.15
C ASN A 997 23.70 -1.30 -14.01
N CYS A 998 22.94 -2.37 -13.76
CA CYS A 998 23.25 -3.36 -12.73
C CYS A 998 23.69 -4.71 -13.32
N ASP A 999 24.71 -4.71 -14.18
CA ASP A 999 25.17 -5.95 -14.83
C ASP A 999 26.03 -6.87 -13.95
N ASN A 1000 26.59 -6.36 -12.85
CA ASN A 1000 27.39 -7.19 -11.94
C ASN A 1000 26.66 -7.33 -10.61
N TYR A 1001 26.27 -8.55 -10.25
CA TYR A 1001 25.77 -8.85 -8.91
C TYR A 1001 26.91 -9.48 -8.10
N VAL A 1002 27.30 -8.90 -6.94
CA VAL A 1002 28.22 -9.60 -6.01
C VAL A 1002 27.43 -10.44 -5.02
N LYS A 1003 27.87 -11.69 -4.89
CA LYS A 1003 27.34 -12.76 -4.03
C LYS A 1003 27.10 -12.29 -2.59
N CYS A 1004 25.97 -12.72 -2.03
CA CYS A 1004 25.73 -12.68 -0.58
C CYS A 1004 25.99 -14.08 0.02
N GLY A 1005 27.25 -14.36 0.44
CA GLY A 1005 27.70 -15.61 1.10
C GLY A 1005 29.23 -15.72 1.28
N ASP A 1006 29.74 -16.80 1.91
CA ASP A 1006 31.12 -17.03 2.41
C ASP A 1006 32.29 -17.09 1.37
N TYR A 1007 32.16 -16.48 0.20
CA TYR A 1007 33.23 -16.44 -0.80
C TYR A 1007 33.58 -15.00 -1.17
N GLU A 1008 34.84 -14.62 -0.99
CA GLU A 1008 35.41 -13.32 -1.37
C GLU A 1008 35.50 -13.19 -2.90
N TYR A 1009 35.18 -12.01 -3.43
CA TYR A 1009 35.38 -11.60 -4.84
C TYR A 1009 36.28 -10.37 -4.91
N GLU A 1010 36.96 -10.18 -6.04
CA GLU A 1010 38.02 -9.18 -6.23
C GLU A 1010 37.53 -7.81 -6.74
N GLU A 1011 36.30 -7.65 -7.23
CA GLU A 1011 35.79 -6.36 -7.77
C GLU A 1011 34.34 -6.05 -7.33
N GLU A 1012 34.08 -4.79 -6.97
CA GLU A 1012 32.77 -4.31 -6.52
C GLU A 1012 31.76 -4.15 -7.68
N PRO A 1013 30.47 -4.47 -7.45
CA PRO A 1013 29.41 -4.33 -8.46
C PRO A 1013 28.86 -2.89 -8.59
N PRO A 1014 28.27 -2.51 -9.74
CA PRO A 1014 27.66 -1.21 -10.00
C PRO A 1014 26.23 -1.12 -9.46
N PHE A 1015 25.99 -1.37 -8.16
CA PHE A 1015 24.67 -1.08 -7.59
C PHE A 1015 24.59 0.36 -7.12
N THR A 1016 23.49 1.01 -7.52
CA THR A 1016 23.22 2.44 -7.38
C THR A 1016 22.27 2.68 -6.20
N CYS A 1017 22.68 3.57 -5.30
CA CYS A 1017 21.89 4.10 -4.19
C CYS A 1017 22.56 5.37 -3.63
N ARG A 1018 23.11 6.18 -4.53
CA ARG A 1018 24.06 7.24 -4.21
C ARG A 1018 23.46 8.61 -4.48
N THR A 1019 23.77 9.52 -3.58
CA THR A 1019 23.56 10.96 -3.72
C THR A 1019 24.72 11.70 -3.06
N ALA A 1020 24.70 13.02 -3.14
CA ALA A 1020 25.68 13.84 -2.49
C ALA A 1020 25.02 15.07 -1.88
N ILE A 1021 25.56 15.50 -0.75
CA ILE A 1021 25.18 16.73 -0.07
C ILE A 1021 26.40 17.65 0.01
N GLY A 1022 26.22 18.91 -0.36
CA GLY A 1022 27.23 19.96 -0.32
C GLY A 1022 26.73 21.21 0.37
N LEU A 1023 27.64 22.18 0.54
CA LEU A 1023 27.35 23.51 1.07
C LEU A 1023 27.75 24.55 0.03
N ASP A 1024 26.85 25.48 -0.26
CA ASP A 1024 26.96 26.52 -1.27
C ASP A 1024 27.29 25.94 -2.66
N ASP A 1025 28.10 26.66 -3.45
CA ASP A 1025 28.51 26.24 -4.79
C ASP A 1025 29.77 25.35 -4.78
N VAL A 1026 30.01 24.62 -3.69
CA VAL A 1026 31.13 23.69 -3.56
C VAL A 1026 30.62 22.24 -3.62
N PRO A 1027 30.63 21.61 -4.81
CA PRO A 1027 30.27 20.20 -4.92
C PRO A 1027 31.20 19.32 -4.09
N PRO A 1028 30.68 18.27 -3.45
CA PRO A 1028 31.51 17.31 -2.74
C PRO A 1028 32.39 16.53 -3.72
N SER A 1029 33.61 16.20 -3.31
CA SER A 1029 34.59 15.50 -4.17
C SER A 1029 34.24 14.05 -4.52
N ARG A 1030 33.23 13.47 -3.85
CA ARG A 1030 32.69 12.12 -4.05
C ARG A 1030 31.18 12.13 -3.74
N ALA A 1031 30.43 11.16 -4.26
CA ALA A 1031 29.11 10.85 -3.71
C ALA A 1031 29.32 10.38 -2.27
N ASN A 1032 29.03 11.25 -1.31
CA ASN A 1032 29.33 10.99 0.11
C ASN A 1032 28.25 10.15 0.80
N LEU A 1033 27.09 9.93 0.17
CA LEU A 1033 25.97 9.21 0.75
C LEU A 1033 25.69 7.94 -0.07
N GLU A 1034 25.91 6.78 0.55
CA GLU A 1034 25.70 5.46 -0.03
C GLU A 1034 24.66 4.68 0.80
N GLY A 1035 23.53 4.35 0.16
CA GLY A 1035 22.48 3.53 0.75
C GLY A 1035 22.80 2.04 0.84
N GLU A 1036 21.88 1.27 1.40
CA GLU A 1036 21.88 -0.19 1.31
C GLU A 1036 21.21 -0.59 0.00
N TYR A 1037 21.98 -1.21 -0.89
CA TYR A 1037 21.48 -1.71 -2.17
C TYR A 1037 21.06 -3.19 -2.10
N ARG A 1038 21.43 -3.91 -1.03
CA ARG A 1038 21.11 -5.33 -0.88
C ARG A 1038 19.68 -5.49 -0.39
N TRP A 1039 18.96 -6.42 -1.00
CA TRP A 1039 17.60 -6.81 -0.61
C TRP A 1039 17.55 -7.78 0.57
N ARG A 1040 18.70 -8.13 1.18
CA ARG A 1040 18.76 -9.03 2.34
C ARG A 1040 19.91 -8.70 3.27
N GLY A 1041 19.74 -9.03 4.54
CA GLY A 1041 20.76 -8.91 5.58
C GLY A 1041 20.39 -7.90 6.67
N PRO A 1042 21.23 -7.75 7.72
CA PRO A 1042 20.86 -6.99 8.92
C PRO A 1042 20.62 -5.50 8.69
N ARG A 1043 21.36 -4.83 7.79
CA ARG A 1043 21.20 -3.40 7.49
C ARG A 1043 19.90 -3.16 6.71
N TRP A 1044 19.64 -3.92 5.65
CA TRP A 1044 18.36 -3.91 4.93
C TRP A 1044 17.19 -4.16 5.88
N ALA A 1045 17.23 -5.24 6.67
CA ALA A 1045 16.18 -5.56 7.63
C ALA A 1045 15.95 -4.45 8.66
N ALA A 1046 17.03 -3.79 9.10
CA ALA A 1046 16.91 -2.65 9.99
C ALA A 1046 16.19 -1.47 9.31
N ASN A 1047 16.56 -1.15 8.08
CA ASN A 1047 15.93 -0.08 7.30
C ASN A 1047 14.45 -0.35 7.00
N ILE A 1048 14.11 -1.59 6.63
CA ILE A 1048 12.71 -2.03 6.45
C ILE A 1048 11.91 -1.87 7.73
N MET A 1049 12.45 -2.31 8.87
CA MET A 1049 11.74 -2.18 10.15
C MET A 1049 11.64 -0.72 10.64
N ARG A 1050 12.51 0.18 10.16
CA ARG A 1050 12.42 1.64 10.37
C ARG A 1050 11.50 2.33 9.37
N MET A 1051 11.15 1.68 8.25
CA MET A 1051 10.50 2.26 7.08
C MET A 1051 11.31 3.36 6.36
N VAL A 1052 12.57 3.57 6.75
CA VAL A 1052 13.46 4.61 6.21
C VAL A 1052 14.92 4.20 6.42
N GLU A 1053 15.82 4.67 5.55
CA GLU A 1053 17.26 4.52 5.71
C GLU A 1053 17.90 5.85 6.17
N PRO A 1054 18.32 5.96 7.44
CA PRO A 1054 19.12 7.09 7.90
C PRO A 1054 20.57 6.94 7.42
N ILE A 1055 21.09 7.95 6.72
CA ILE A 1055 22.49 8.02 6.26
C ILE A 1055 23.19 9.17 6.96
N ASP A 1056 24.21 8.86 7.76
CA ASP A 1056 25.02 9.86 8.45
C ASP A 1056 25.90 10.66 7.48
N PHE A 1057 26.01 11.96 7.70
CA PHE A 1057 26.92 12.85 6.97
C PHE A 1057 27.51 13.92 7.87
N THR A 1058 28.48 14.67 7.34
CA THR A 1058 29.03 15.85 7.99
C THR A 1058 29.01 17.04 7.05
N ILE A 1059 28.67 18.21 7.58
CA ILE A 1059 28.71 19.47 6.83
C ILE A 1059 29.58 20.48 7.59
N ASP A 1060 30.48 21.15 6.86
CA ASP A 1060 31.43 22.11 7.41
C ASP A 1060 30.90 23.53 7.13
N VAL A 1061 30.32 24.18 8.15
CA VAL A 1061 29.82 25.57 8.07
C VAL A 1061 30.94 26.52 8.52
N PRO A 1062 31.59 27.27 7.60
CA PRO A 1062 32.81 28.01 7.91
C PRO A 1062 32.55 29.29 8.74
N THR A 1063 31.38 29.90 8.57
CA THR A 1063 30.97 31.15 9.22
C THR A 1063 29.48 31.10 9.51
N PRO A 1064 28.99 31.70 10.61
CA PRO A 1064 27.55 31.90 10.78
C PRO A 1064 27.00 32.79 9.66
N GLY A 1065 25.75 32.56 9.26
CA GLY A 1065 25.06 33.30 8.21
C GLY A 1065 24.27 32.40 7.27
N TRP A 1066 23.89 32.96 6.12
CA TRP A 1066 23.15 32.27 5.07
C TRP A 1066 24.05 31.36 4.24
N HIS A 1067 23.62 30.12 4.08
CA HIS A 1067 24.25 29.10 3.23
C HIS A 1067 23.20 28.32 2.45
N ASP A 1068 23.60 27.71 1.33
CA ASP A 1068 22.78 26.73 0.62
C ASP A 1068 23.22 25.32 0.98
N VAL A 1069 22.35 24.53 1.60
CA VAL A 1069 22.54 23.07 1.66
C VAL A 1069 22.05 22.51 0.33
N VAL A 1070 22.93 21.89 -0.44
CA VAL A 1070 22.63 21.44 -1.81
C VAL A 1070 22.68 19.92 -1.89
N VAL A 1071 21.58 19.31 -2.32
CA VAL A 1071 21.51 17.88 -2.64
C VAL A 1071 21.67 17.70 -4.14
N TYR A 1072 22.63 16.87 -4.54
CA TYR A 1072 22.96 16.58 -5.93
C TYR A 1072 22.44 15.20 -6.32
N ARG A 1073 21.79 15.11 -7.48
CA ARG A 1073 21.43 13.81 -8.06
C ARG A 1073 22.70 13.11 -8.57
N SER A 1074 22.94 11.91 -8.08
CA SER A 1074 23.95 10.98 -8.59
C SER A 1074 23.28 9.82 -9.31
N ASP A 1075 22.48 9.04 -8.58
CA ASP A 1075 21.70 7.93 -9.16
C ASP A 1075 20.24 8.35 -9.47
N ALA A 1076 19.55 7.61 -10.34
CA ALA A 1076 18.16 7.86 -10.73
C ALA A 1076 17.17 7.36 -9.68
N SER A 1077 15.90 7.79 -9.71
CA SER A 1077 14.85 7.34 -8.77
C SER A 1077 15.13 7.56 -7.28
N ILE A 1078 16.28 8.13 -6.88
CA ILE A 1078 16.59 8.36 -5.47
C ILE A 1078 15.55 9.24 -4.83
N ALA A 1079 15.07 8.83 -3.67
CA ALA A 1079 14.06 9.54 -2.91
C ALA A 1079 14.48 9.72 -1.44
N PHE A 1080 14.17 10.88 -0.86
CA PHE A 1080 14.46 11.17 0.53
C PHE A 1080 13.37 12.03 1.16
N ALA A 1081 13.14 11.82 2.46
CA ALA A 1081 12.07 12.45 3.23
C ALA A 1081 12.53 13.72 3.97
N ALA A 1082 13.78 13.76 4.46
CA ALA A 1082 14.29 14.90 5.21
C ALA A 1082 15.82 14.96 5.30
N ILE A 1083 16.32 16.16 5.62
CA ILE A 1083 17.69 16.45 6.01
C ILE A 1083 17.65 16.96 7.44
N MET A 1084 18.44 16.36 8.33
CA MET A 1084 18.52 16.74 9.75
C MET A 1084 19.96 17.07 10.08
N ILE A 1085 20.24 18.28 10.56
CA ILE A 1085 21.60 18.71 10.94
C ILE A 1085 21.57 19.07 12.43
N GLU A 1086 22.45 18.44 13.18
CA GLU A 1086 22.63 18.65 14.61
C GLU A 1086 23.78 19.65 14.84
N THR A 1087 23.44 20.87 15.24
CA THR A 1087 24.42 21.92 15.56
C THR A 1087 24.86 21.90 17.03
N VAL A 1088 24.05 21.25 17.89
CA VAL A 1088 24.40 20.94 19.28
C VAL A 1088 24.32 19.42 19.52
N PRO A 1089 25.42 18.77 19.93
CA PRO A 1089 25.42 17.31 20.14
C PRO A 1089 24.30 16.80 21.05
N GLY A 1090 23.55 15.81 20.57
CA GLY A 1090 22.43 15.17 21.24
C GLY A 1090 21.09 15.93 21.19
N ALA A 1091 20.99 17.01 20.42
CA ALA A 1091 19.73 17.75 20.22
C ALA A 1091 18.71 16.98 19.37
N LEU A 1092 19.14 16.09 18.47
CA LEU A 1092 18.22 15.34 17.58
C LEU A 1092 17.37 14.32 18.36
N GLY A 1093 17.88 13.83 19.49
CA GLY A 1093 17.18 12.87 20.35
C GLY A 1093 17.11 11.45 19.79
N ASP A 1094 16.16 10.66 20.28
CA ASP A 1094 15.96 9.25 19.95
C ASP A 1094 14.57 8.94 19.35
N GLY A 1095 13.86 9.97 18.86
CA GLY A 1095 12.58 9.82 18.19
C GLY A 1095 12.68 9.02 16.89
N LEU A 1096 11.62 8.30 16.54
CA LEU A 1096 11.57 7.46 15.34
C LEU A 1096 11.56 8.29 14.06
N ILE A 1097 10.79 9.38 14.03
CA ILE A 1097 10.64 10.27 12.85
C ILE A 1097 11.53 11.52 12.96
N GLY A 1098 12.01 11.80 14.16
CA GLY A 1098 12.76 13.00 14.51
C GLY A 1098 11.89 14.27 14.68
N PRO A 1099 12.51 15.39 15.03
CA PRO A 1099 11.82 16.63 15.39
C PRO A 1099 11.03 17.25 14.24
N ALA A 1100 10.17 18.21 14.59
CA ALA A 1100 9.47 19.05 13.61
C ALA A 1100 10.45 19.83 12.74
N GLU A 1101 10.01 20.21 11.54
CA GLU A 1101 10.78 21.05 10.62
C GLU A 1101 11.16 22.39 11.28
N SER A 1102 12.36 22.88 11.00
CA SER A 1102 12.90 24.16 11.49
C SER A 1102 12.05 25.36 11.03
N PRO A 1103 12.20 26.55 11.65
CA PRO A 1103 11.46 27.74 11.23
C PRO A 1103 11.62 28.01 9.73
N VAL A 1104 10.50 28.10 9.02
CA VAL A 1104 10.41 28.36 7.57
C VAL A 1104 9.79 29.72 7.29
N ALA A 1105 10.39 30.56 6.45
CA ALA A 1105 9.76 31.77 5.91
C ALA A 1105 9.56 31.67 4.39
N SER A 1106 8.47 32.24 3.84
CA SER A 1106 8.17 32.22 2.39
C SER A 1106 7.51 33.52 1.90
N LYS A 1107 7.66 33.87 0.61
CA LYS A 1107 6.97 35.03 -0.02
C LYS A 1107 5.45 34.88 -0.11
N ALA A 1108 4.94 33.64 -0.07
CA ALA A 1108 3.50 33.38 -0.20
C ALA A 1108 2.70 33.78 1.05
N ASP A 1109 3.37 33.92 2.20
CA ASP A 1109 2.76 34.26 3.50
C ASP A 1109 2.69 35.77 3.79
N ALA A 1110 3.05 36.63 2.82
CA ALA A 1110 3.27 38.08 2.99
C ALA A 1110 2.00 38.95 3.19
N GLY A 1111 0.88 38.36 3.65
CA GLY A 1111 -0.37 39.08 3.91
C GLY A 1111 -0.49 39.73 5.29
N ASP A 1112 0.27 39.26 6.28
CA ASP A 1112 0.41 39.81 7.63
C ASP A 1112 1.82 39.43 8.11
N SER A 1113 2.56 40.35 8.76
CA SER A 1113 3.95 40.20 9.25
C SER A 1113 4.51 38.75 9.24
N MET A 1114 5.47 38.46 8.36
CA MET A 1114 6.00 37.10 8.11
C MET A 1114 6.08 36.24 9.39
N VAL A 1115 5.17 35.28 9.51
CA VAL A 1115 5.17 34.27 10.56
C VAL A 1115 5.96 33.07 10.04
N PHE A 1116 7.04 32.68 10.72
CA PHE A 1116 7.75 31.44 10.37
C PHE A 1116 6.77 30.24 10.48
N ALA A 1117 6.54 29.51 9.39
CA ALA A 1117 5.49 28.48 9.26
C ALA A 1117 5.88 27.09 9.80
N GLY A 1118 7.11 26.91 10.29
CA GLY A 1118 7.49 25.74 11.08
C GLY A 1118 6.97 25.90 12.51
N ARG A 1119 5.71 25.49 12.77
CA ARG A 1119 5.15 25.60 14.12
C ARG A 1119 5.74 24.51 15.03
N PRO A 1120 6.32 24.88 16.19
CA PRO A 1120 6.73 23.90 17.18
C PRO A 1120 5.51 23.07 17.60
N ILE A 1121 5.69 21.75 17.63
CA ILE A 1121 4.63 20.83 18.02
C ILE A 1121 4.41 20.99 19.52
N ALA A 1122 3.16 21.22 19.93
CA ALA A 1122 2.83 21.29 21.34
C ALA A 1122 3.10 19.94 22.03
N PRO A 1123 3.60 19.92 23.27
CA PRO A 1123 3.73 18.69 24.02
C PRO A 1123 2.37 17.97 24.14
N ALA A 1124 2.38 16.65 23.96
CA ALA A 1124 1.17 15.84 24.10
C ALA A 1124 0.55 16.00 25.50
N ALA A 1125 -0.77 15.90 25.59
CA ALA A 1125 -1.47 15.86 26.86
C ALA A 1125 -1.27 14.50 27.55
N LEU A 1126 -1.22 14.52 28.89
CA LEU A 1126 -1.26 13.29 29.66
C LEU A 1126 -2.69 12.70 29.65
N PRO A 1127 -2.84 11.36 29.65
CA PRO A 1127 -4.15 10.72 29.77
C PRO A 1127 -4.92 11.21 31.01
N PRO A 1128 -6.21 11.56 30.88
CA PRO A 1128 -7.02 12.05 32.00
C PRO A 1128 -7.17 11.03 33.12
N GLU A 1129 -7.01 9.73 32.84
CA GLU A 1129 -7.10 8.63 33.79
C GLU A 1129 -5.92 8.56 34.78
N LEU A 1130 -4.91 9.44 34.62
CA LEU A 1130 -3.82 9.62 35.59
C LEU A 1130 -4.18 10.59 36.73
N GLY A 1131 -5.25 11.39 36.54
CA GLY A 1131 -5.65 12.49 37.41
C GLY A 1131 -6.30 12.09 38.73
#